data_AF-A0A7R9P591-F1
#
_entry.id   AF-A0A7R9P591-F1
#
_cell.length_a   1.000
_cell.length_b   1.000
_cell.length_c   1.000
_cell.angle_alpha   90.00
_cell.angle_beta   90.00
_cell.angle_gamma   90.00
#
_symmetry.space_group_name_H-M   'P 1'
#
loop_
_entity.id
_entity.type
_entity.pdbx_description
1 polymer ?
#
loop_
_entity_poly.entity_id
_entity_poly.type
_entity_poly.pdbx_seq_one_letter_code
_entity_poly.pdbx_strand_id
1 'polypeptide(L)'
;MVPKTLKSVMFLEIADGAKETIITKLLDEHCTTMEACQSVLELGISWVASSEDPFEVSMGWLILRSLEEKEHTKNIPIKMVEMLMTSNNFQHNRKEIPLLIAWCCKQNFSEDIETLLKQNAINVMCRTAGCNVDAVVTIVTLLREHPICLPIDFTSIMALSEAVVVCLAVTPLPEPKKLKTFYEGVGEVQEFLRYIWMCAGAHVCDELALSALKVLYSAISNTGYFNNLMECVMLDKFVISPALASVLQLIEPHVMSFAVSGIISGDLSEEILSSALNALCMWLLQASCYPSVTHWVLQLFNALESEGRYSLLLGVSENKIDRLFIALQLPLLRDGVAPVVWHMLAASQQKFIFHKIVARIPSVVLQLKKEDSESSRQCLQTMLDMCHVLMDRFPGHDSLYQPIVTVIQDCPSYTRGQFLNKNGPVWAISPVLPSPGVSEVSTTGRVGLNNLVNTCYINSVLQALFMTRRFCHEVLDRECDDSQTLLSKLQTLFTLLMYSPRRSLSPTEVLSVSRPSSFVPGHQQDSSEYLTHLLDVLHEQDMLGNLTSPPPTTSPKQDEPENGDMKLDETSITRWTTEEDLSDNNILQRKAHSLADFSNGEDVQGQQLSGSHSDSADSGIQSVGGCDSPQPPPSSVHSIVQQCFGGKMLTTYQCLDCHSESVHTDVFRDIQLSFPDRTHQDEDLELQELIDYFLSPEKLCGENKYWCDKCAGLRDATRSLRVLESPTHLILSLKHFRYNPVSMTRTKLLHKVHYTKQVEIPVLATNQQLQQNETYRLYAAVVHSGKSMDSGHYYTYAQDSSDKWFVFNDDIVTISSLDNLTRWQPPDTPYILFYARPSETLQQEPSSQSSQSTLSLHLQEIVARDTLAFIQERKSEEERRRRQQKQINAASRRQNRWDNDRDDDPPPNCGDGMQLEVQGELRPSPLFLSTPLFRPPNHRNGCLFIPNLRDSPVEYIQPSPRAIIPDTPMMKSTA
;
A
#
# COMPACT_ATOMS: atom_id res chain seq x y z
N MET A 1 33.62 -25.18 -46.47
CA MET A 1 34.89 -24.84 -45.77
C MET A 1 34.71 -23.58 -44.92
N VAL A 2 34.16 -22.51 -45.49
CA VAL A 2 33.93 -21.20 -44.83
C VAL A 2 33.18 -21.29 -43.48
N PRO A 3 32.05 -22.00 -43.32
CA PRO A 3 31.36 -22.07 -42.02
C PRO A 3 32.20 -22.70 -40.89
N LYS A 4 33.06 -23.68 -41.23
CA LYS A 4 33.96 -24.31 -40.26
C LYS A 4 35.08 -23.35 -39.84
N THR A 5 35.60 -22.57 -40.78
CA THR A 5 36.59 -21.53 -40.50
C THR A 5 36.00 -20.44 -39.62
N LEU A 6 34.78 -19.95 -39.91
CA LEU A 6 34.08 -18.95 -39.09
C LEU A 6 33.89 -19.44 -37.65
N LYS A 7 33.44 -20.69 -37.46
CA LYS A 7 33.37 -21.31 -36.11
C LYS A 7 34.73 -21.37 -35.43
N SER A 8 35.80 -21.67 -36.17
CA SER A 8 37.16 -21.74 -35.62
C SER A 8 37.68 -20.37 -35.18
N VAL A 9 37.30 -19.29 -35.85
CA VAL A 9 37.67 -17.91 -35.48
C VAL A 9 37.10 -17.51 -34.12
N MET A 10 35.92 -18.03 -33.74
CA MET A 10 35.32 -17.77 -32.43
C MET A 10 36.19 -18.24 -31.27
N PHE A 11 36.92 -19.36 -31.45
CA PHE A 11 37.81 -19.95 -30.45
C PHE A 11 39.21 -19.32 -30.39
N LEU A 12 39.52 -18.32 -31.24
CA LEU A 12 40.83 -17.65 -31.19
C LEU A 12 40.93 -16.73 -29.96
N GLU A 13 42.04 -16.80 -29.24
CA GLU A 13 42.36 -15.91 -28.12
C GLU A 13 42.91 -14.57 -28.63
N ILE A 14 42.10 -13.84 -29.39
CA ILE A 14 42.41 -12.51 -29.93
C ILE A 14 41.27 -11.53 -29.62
N ALA A 15 41.53 -10.23 -29.69
CA ALA A 15 40.52 -9.20 -29.43
C ALA A 15 39.32 -9.32 -30.39
N ASP A 16 38.12 -9.04 -29.90
CA ASP A 16 36.86 -9.18 -30.64
C ASP A 16 36.84 -8.36 -31.94
N GLY A 17 37.36 -7.13 -31.93
CA GLY A 17 37.50 -6.32 -33.15
C GLY A 17 38.45 -6.93 -34.20
N ALA A 18 39.43 -7.73 -33.77
CA ALA A 18 40.28 -8.50 -34.69
C ALA A 18 39.52 -9.70 -35.27
N LYS A 19 38.70 -10.39 -34.47
CA LYS A 19 37.81 -11.46 -34.94
C LYS A 19 36.80 -10.94 -35.97
N GLU A 20 36.17 -9.80 -35.68
CA GLU A 20 35.27 -9.09 -36.62
C GLU A 20 35.95 -8.82 -37.96
N THR A 21 37.15 -8.23 -37.92
CA THR A 21 37.92 -7.92 -39.14
C THR A 21 38.25 -9.18 -39.95
N ILE A 22 38.62 -10.27 -39.27
CA ILE A 22 38.90 -11.55 -39.92
C ILE A 22 37.64 -12.13 -40.56
N ILE A 23 36.50 -12.09 -39.85
CA ILE A 23 35.22 -12.57 -40.37
C ILE A 23 34.82 -11.78 -41.61
N THR A 24 34.84 -10.44 -41.57
CA THR A 24 34.48 -9.60 -42.72
C THR A 24 35.34 -9.95 -43.94
N LYS A 25 36.67 -10.07 -43.78
CA LYS A 25 37.56 -10.48 -44.88
C LYS A 25 37.24 -11.87 -45.42
N LEU A 26 36.96 -12.84 -44.55
CA LEU A 26 36.59 -14.19 -44.96
C LEU A 26 35.27 -14.20 -45.76
N LEU A 27 34.30 -13.36 -45.36
CA LEU A 27 33.02 -13.22 -46.07
C LEU A 27 33.21 -12.55 -47.43
N ASP A 28 34.08 -11.55 -47.54
CA ASP A 28 34.36 -10.86 -48.81
C ASP A 28 35.11 -11.76 -49.79
N GLU A 29 36.14 -12.47 -49.34
CA GLU A 29 37.03 -13.26 -50.20
C GLU A 29 36.44 -14.62 -50.61
N HIS A 30 35.58 -15.22 -49.78
CA HIS A 30 35.18 -16.62 -49.95
C HIS A 30 33.68 -16.88 -50.12
N CYS A 31 32.80 -15.90 -49.88
CA CYS A 31 31.38 -16.01 -50.23
C CYS A 31 31.13 -15.49 -51.65
N THR A 32 31.63 -16.23 -52.65
CA THR A 32 31.53 -15.92 -54.09
C THR A 32 30.68 -16.91 -54.88
N THR A 33 30.33 -18.07 -54.31
CA THR A 33 29.45 -19.08 -54.93
C THR A 33 28.14 -19.21 -54.18
N MET A 34 27.08 -19.64 -54.88
CA MET A 34 25.75 -19.86 -54.29
C MET A 34 25.78 -20.81 -53.09
N GLU A 35 26.49 -21.95 -53.19
CA GLU A 35 26.61 -22.92 -52.09
C GLU A 35 27.35 -22.35 -50.87
N ALA A 36 28.40 -21.55 -51.09
CA ALA A 36 29.13 -20.91 -50.02
C ALA A 36 28.25 -19.89 -49.28
N CYS A 37 27.57 -19.01 -50.04
CA CYS A 37 26.64 -18.03 -49.48
C CYS A 37 25.51 -18.70 -48.70
N GLN A 38 24.91 -19.78 -49.22
CA GLN A 38 23.83 -20.50 -48.55
C GLN A 38 24.29 -21.13 -47.22
N SER A 39 25.45 -21.78 -47.21
CA SER A 39 25.98 -22.41 -46.00
C SER A 39 26.35 -21.41 -44.89
N VAL A 40 26.73 -20.19 -45.29
CA VAL A 40 27.07 -19.10 -44.37
C VAL A 40 25.80 -18.37 -43.90
N LEU A 41 24.80 -18.24 -44.77
CA LEU A 41 23.46 -17.76 -44.41
C LEU A 41 22.83 -18.63 -43.32
N GLU A 42 22.79 -19.95 -43.51
CA GLU A 42 22.27 -20.89 -42.51
C GLU A 42 23.01 -20.80 -41.17
N LEU A 43 24.34 -20.62 -41.22
CA LEU A 43 25.14 -20.40 -40.01
C LEU A 43 24.76 -19.09 -39.31
N GLY A 44 24.64 -17.99 -40.06
CA GLY A 44 24.26 -16.68 -39.52
C GLY A 44 22.89 -16.70 -38.83
N ILE A 45 21.88 -17.26 -39.51
CA ILE A 45 20.53 -17.39 -38.95
C ILE A 45 20.55 -18.30 -37.71
N SER A 46 21.31 -19.41 -37.74
CA SER A 46 21.45 -20.31 -36.58
C SER A 46 22.13 -19.64 -35.39
N TRP A 47 23.15 -18.82 -35.60
CA TRP A 47 23.83 -18.08 -34.53
C TRP A 47 22.90 -17.05 -33.90
N VAL A 48 22.20 -16.26 -34.71
CA VAL A 48 21.21 -15.29 -34.20
C VAL A 48 20.08 -15.98 -33.45
N ALA A 49 19.52 -17.07 -33.99
CA ALA A 49 18.35 -17.71 -33.41
C ALA A 49 18.65 -18.57 -32.18
N SER A 50 19.85 -19.15 -32.05
CA SER A 50 20.09 -20.24 -31.09
C SER A 50 21.42 -20.22 -30.35
N SER A 51 22.36 -19.31 -30.62
CA SER A 51 23.61 -19.27 -29.85
C SER A 51 23.38 -18.74 -28.43
N GLU A 52 24.07 -19.35 -27.45
CA GLU A 52 24.11 -18.88 -26.06
C GLU A 52 25.16 -17.77 -25.85
N ASP A 53 26.10 -17.60 -26.78
CA ASP A 53 27.15 -16.57 -26.70
C ASP A 53 26.67 -15.26 -27.37
N PRO A 54 26.54 -14.14 -26.62
CA PRO A 54 26.16 -12.84 -27.17
C PRO A 54 27.08 -12.37 -28.30
N PHE A 55 28.36 -12.74 -28.27
CA PHE A 55 29.30 -12.40 -29.32
C PHE A 55 29.00 -13.16 -30.62
N GLU A 56 28.69 -14.46 -30.55
CA GLU A 56 28.23 -15.23 -31.71
C GLU A 56 26.93 -14.69 -32.30
N VAL A 57 25.98 -14.22 -31.47
CA VAL A 57 24.76 -13.55 -31.92
C VAL A 57 25.09 -12.26 -32.70
N SER A 58 25.99 -11.44 -32.17
CA SER A 58 26.49 -10.22 -32.85
C SER A 58 27.16 -10.57 -34.19
N MET A 59 28.00 -11.60 -34.20
CA MET A 59 28.68 -12.07 -35.42
C MET A 59 27.68 -12.68 -36.42
N GLY A 60 26.62 -13.32 -35.95
CA GLY A 60 25.50 -13.76 -36.77
C GLY A 60 24.87 -12.60 -37.52
N TRP A 61 24.54 -11.51 -36.82
CA TRP A 61 24.03 -10.28 -37.47
C TRP A 61 25.04 -9.65 -38.44
N LEU A 62 26.34 -9.66 -38.12
CA LEU A 62 27.40 -9.19 -39.03
C LEU A 62 27.43 -10.02 -40.32
N ILE A 63 27.32 -11.35 -40.20
CA ILE A 63 27.23 -12.27 -41.35
C ILE A 63 26.02 -11.91 -42.20
N LEU A 64 24.83 -11.80 -41.59
CA LEU A 64 23.60 -11.49 -42.32
C LEU A 64 23.69 -10.15 -43.06
N ARG A 65 24.20 -9.09 -42.40
CA ARG A 65 24.41 -7.78 -43.04
C ARG A 65 25.36 -7.83 -44.23
N SER A 66 26.46 -8.58 -44.10
CA SER A 66 27.44 -8.76 -45.19
C SER A 66 26.89 -9.53 -46.39
N LEU A 67 25.75 -10.21 -46.20
CA LEU A 67 25.06 -10.98 -47.21
C LEU A 67 23.87 -10.23 -47.85
N GLU A 68 23.42 -9.09 -47.31
CA GLU A 68 22.23 -8.37 -47.81
C GLU A 68 22.34 -7.93 -49.28
N GLU A 69 23.55 -7.61 -49.76
CA GLU A 69 23.77 -7.10 -51.12
C GLU A 69 24.06 -8.20 -52.15
N LYS A 70 24.17 -9.47 -51.72
CA LYS A 70 24.58 -10.59 -52.61
C LYS A 70 23.36 -11.26 -53.24
N GLU A 71 23.33 -11.41 -54.57
CA GLU A 71 22.17 -11.96 -55.29
C GLU A 71 21.76 -13.38 -54.86
N HIS A 72 22.70 -14.17 -54.33
CA HIS A 72 22.50 -15.54 -53.88
C HIS A 72 21.78 -15.68 -52.52
N THR A 73 21.45 -14.59 -51.82
CA THR A 73 20.79 -14.63 -50.50
C THR A 73 19.26 -14.57 -50.58
N LYS A 74 18.73 -14.49 -51.81
CA LYS A 74 17.30 -14.54 -52.12
C LYS A 74 16.66 -15.93 -52.00
N ASN A 75 17.42 -17.00 -51.74
CA ASN A 75 16.89 -18.37 -51.62
C ASN A 75 16.88 -18.86 -50.16
N ILE A 76 16.17 -18.13 -49.29
CA ILE A 76 16.05 -18.50 -47.88
C ILE A 76 15.23 -19.80 -47.76
N PRO A 77 15.68 -20.81 -46.99
CA PRO A 77 14.92 -22.04 -46.79
C PRO A 77 13.59 -21.76 -46.07
N ILE A 78 12.46 -22.00 -46.74
CA ILE A 78 11.11 -21.72 -46.22
C ILE A 78 10.86 -22.43 -44.87
N LYS A 79 11.31 -23.68 -44.72
CA LYS A 79 11.20 -24.44 -43.45
C LYS A 79 11.89 -23.74 -42.28
N MET A 80 12.95 -22.98 -42.54
CA MET A 80 13.65 -22.23 -41.50
C MET A 80 12.81 -21.02 -41.06
N VAL A 81 12.22 -20.30 -42.02
CA VAL A 81 11.31 -19.18 -41.74
C VAL A 81 10.06 -19.66 -40.98
N GLU A 82 9.49 -20.80 -41.38
CA GLU A 82 8.40 -21.46 -40.66
C GLU A 82 8.77 -21.78 -39.21
N MET A 83 9.97 -22.35 -38.99
CA MET A 83 10.45 -22.64 -37.64
C MET A 83 10.57 -21.36 -36.79
N LEU A 84 11.09 -20.26 -37.35
CA LEU A 84 11.20 -18.98 -36.65
C LEU A 84 9.83 -18.42 -36.23
N MET A 85 8.81 -18.57 -37.08
CA MET A 85 7.45 -18.08 -36.80
C MET A 85 6.68 -18.96 -35.80
N THR A 86 6.92 -20.28 -35.81
CA THR A 86 6.07 -21.25 -35.10
C THR A 86 6.72 -21.91 -33.87
N SER A 87 8.05 -22.05 -33.83
CA SER A 87 8.74 -22.83 -32.79
C SER A 87 9.00 -22.07 -31.50
N ASN A 88 8.75 -22.72 -30.36
CA ASN A 88 9.07 -22.17 -29.02
C ASN A 88 10.50 -22.46 -28.55
N ASN A 89 11.33 -23.09 -29.38
CA ASN A 89 12.67 -23.55 -29.00
C ASN A 89 13.71 -22.41 -28.86
N PHE A 90 13.39 -21.19 -29.28
CA PHE A 90 14.32 -20.05 -29.31
C PHE A 90 14.24 -19.17 -28.06
N GLN A 91 14.14 -19.77 -26.87
CA GLN A 91 13.89 -19.01 -25.62
C GLN A 91 15.03 -18.03 -25.26
N HIS A 92 16.28 -18.39 -25.52
CA HIS A 92 17.47 -17.58 -25.18
C HIS A 92 17.54 -16.27 -26.00
N ASN A 93 17.29 -16.35 -27.31
CA ASN A 93 17.41 -15.20 -28.23
C ASN A 93 16.04 -14.68 -28.69
N ARG A 94 15.00 -14.83 -27.86
CA ARG A 94 13.62 -14.46 -28.19
C ARG A 94 13.48 -13.06 -28.77
N LYS A 95 14.28 -12.09 -28.30
CA LYS A 95 14.24 -10.69 -28.75
C LYS A 95 14.79 -10.48 -30.17
N GLU A 96 15.62 -11.40 -30.65
CA GLU A 96 16.24 -11.34 -31.99
C GLU A 96 15.34 -11.95 -33.07
N ILE A 97 14.45 -12.88 -32.69
CA ILE A 97 13.62 -13.65 -33.62
C ILE A 97 12.71 -12.76 -34.49
N PRO A 98 11.99 -11.75 -33.97
CA PRO A 98 11.17 -10.88 -34.82
C PRO A 98 11.99 -10.12 -35.87
N LEU A 99 13.15 -9.59 -35.48
CA LEU A 99 14.05 -8.89 -36.39
C LEU A 99 14.57 -9.83 -37.49
N LEU A 100 14.90 -11.07 -37.12
CA LEU A 100 15.37 -12.09 -38.04
C LEU A 100 14.27 -12.52 -39.04
N ILE A 101 13.02 -12.63 -38.58
CA ILE A 101 11.86 -12.87 -39.46
C ILE A 101 11.71 -11.73 -40.47
N ALA A 102 11.74 -10.47 -40.00
CA ALA A 102 11.63 -9.31 -40.88
C ALA A 102 12.77 -9.25 -41.90
N TRP A 103 14.00 -9.52 -41.46
CA TRP A 103 15.16 -9.62 -42.33
C TRP A 103 14.96 -10.68 -43.41
N CYS A 104 14.52 -11.89 -43.04
CA CYS A 104 14.25 -12.96 -44.00
C CYS A 104 13.20 -12.56 -45.04
N CYS A 105 12.11 -11.92 -44.61
CA CYS A 105 11.05 -11.48 -45.51
C CYS A 105 11.53 -10.39 -46.47
N LYS A 106 12.39 -9.47 -46.02
CA LYS A 106 13.00 -8.42 -46.85
C LYS A 106 13.91 -8.99 -47.94
N GLN A 107 14.67 -10.05 -47.64
CA GLN A 107 15.59 -10.67 -48.58
C GLN A 107 14.90 -11.53 -49.64
N ASN A 108 13.83 -12.23 -49.26
CA ASN A 108 13.06 -13.07 -50.17
C ASN A 108 11.57 -13.07 -49.82
N PHE A 109 10.78 -12.25 -50.50
CA PHE A 109 9.32 -12.25 -50.34
C PHE A 109 8.67 -13.11 -51.43
N SER A 110 8.59 -14.42 -51.20
CA SER A 110 7.93 -15.39 -52.09
C SER A 110 6.46 -15.63 -51.71
N GLU A 111 5.67 -16.23 -52.62
CA GLU A 111 4.28 -16.62 -52.38
C GLU A 111 4.12 -17.58 -51.17
N ASP A 112 5.12 -18.44 -50.96
CA ASP A 112 5.19 -19.34 -49.79
C ASP A 112 5.36 -18.56 -48.47
N ILE A 113 6.24 -17.55 -48.45
CA ILE A 113 6.48 -16.70 -47.28
C ILE A 113 5.27 -15.80 -47.02
N GLU A 114 4.63 -15.28 -48.06
CA GLU A 114 3.38 -14.54 -47.95
C GLU A 114 2.28 -15.38 -47.27
N THR A 115 2.10 -16.62 -47.74
CA THR A 115 1.13 -17.57 -47.17
C THR A 115 1.43 -17.89 -45.71
N LEU A 116 2.72 -18.10 -45.40
CA LEU A 116 3.18 -18.42 -44.06
C LEU A 116 2.98 -17.24 -43.10
N LEU A 117 3.32 -16.01 -43.52
CA LEU A 117 3.06 -14.78 -42.77
C LEU A 117 1.56 -14.59 -42.53
N LYS A 118 0.74 -14.81 -43.55
CA LYS A 118 -0.72 -14.71 -43.42
C LYS A 118 -1.29 -15.66 -42.37
N GLN A 119 -0.77 -16.88 -42.30
CA GLN A 119 -1.18 -17.87 -41.30
C GLN A 119 -0.64 -17.58 -39.89
N ASN A 120 0.47 -16.84 -39.78
CA ASN A 120 1.20 -16.66 -38.52
C ASN A 120 1.35 -15.21 -38.06
N ALA A 121 0.70 -14.23 -38.69
CA ALA A 121 0.87 -12.81 -38.38
C ALA A 121 0.64 -12.50 -36.88
N ILE A 122 -0.39 -13.12 -36.28
CA ILE A 122 -0.69 -13.01 -34.85
C ILE A 122 0.45 -13.61 -34.00
N ASN A 123 0.95 -14.79 -34.36
CA ASN A 123 2.06 -15.45 -33.65
C ASN A 123 3.35 -14.62 -33.72
N VAL A 124 3.66 -14.06 -34.90
CA VAL A 124 4.81 -13.17 -35.10
C VAL A 124 4.68 -11.92 -34.22
N MET A 125 3.48 -11.32 -34.17
CA MET A 125 3.23 -10.18 -33.29
C MET A 125 3.41 -10.56 -31.81
N CYS A 126 2.79 -11.65 -31.35
CA CYS A 126 2.93 -12.15 -29.96
C CYS A 126 4.39 -12.46 -29.58
N ARG A 127 5.22 -12.94 -30.51
CA ARG A 127 6.66 -13.15 -30.28
C ARG A 127 7.42 -11.85 -30.06
N THR A 128 6.94 -10.77 -30.66
CA THR A 128 7.54 -9.43 -30.56
C THR A 128 7.25 -8.77 -29.21
N ALA A 129 6.31 -9.30 -28.43
CA ALA A 129 6.03 -8.85 -27.07
C ALA A 129 7.29 -8.96 -26.18
N GLY A 130 7.71 -7.84 -25.60
CA GLY A 130 8.89 -7.71 -24.73
C GLY A 130 10.16 -7.27 -25.46
N CYS A 131 10.10 -7.09 -26.79
CA CYS A 131 11.18 -6.53 -27.59
C CYS A 131 11.20 -5.00 -27.51
N ASN A 132 12.31 -4.39 -27.92
CA ASN A 132 12.41 -2.93 -28.10
C ASN A 132 11.38 -2.44 -29.14
N VAL A 133 10.92 -1.19 -29.01
CA VAL A 133 9.99 -0.55 -29.95
C VAL A 133 10.47 -0.64 -31.39
N ASP A 134 11.78 -0.56 -31.66
CA ASP A 134 12.33 -0.69 -33.02
C ASP A 134 11.98 -2.03 -33.68
N ALA A 135 11.96 -3.12 -32.90
CA ALA A 135 11.57 -4.44 -33.39
C ALA A 135 10.05 -4.51 -33.64
N VAL A 136 9.25 -3.90 -32.76
CA VAL A 136 7.79 -3.78 -32.93
C VAL A 136 7.49 -3.01 -34.23
N VAL A 137 8.13 -1.85 -34.41
CA VAL A 137 8.04 -1.00 -35.60
C VAL A 137 8.41 -1.79 -36.86
N THR A 138 9.51 -2.53 -36.82
CA THR A 138 9.97 -3.34 -37.96
C THR A 138 8.90 -4.35 -38.41
N ILE A 139 8.27 -5.04 -37.46
CA ILE A 139 7.22 -6.03 -37.76
C ILE A 139 5.93 -5.36 -38.27
N VAL A 140 5.47 -4.28 -37.64
CA VAL A 140 4.25 -3.61 -38.11
C VAL A 140 4.46 -2.97 -39.48
N THR A 141 5.66 -2.48 -39.78
CA THR A 141 6.01 -1.96 -41.10
C THR A 141 6.02 -3.06 -42.14
N LEU A 142 6.59 -4.24 -41.85
CA LEU A 142 6.52 -5.41 -42.73
C LEU A 142 5.07 -5.78 -43.07
N LEU A 143 4.20 -5.86 -42.05
CA LEU A 143 2.79 -6.20 -42.26
C LEU A 143 2.02 -5.11 -43.02
N ARG A 144 2.43 -3.84 -42.86
CA ARG A 144 1.85 -2.70 -43.57
C ARG A 144 2.28 -2.64 -45.04
N GLU A 145 3.52 -2.96 -45.33
CA GLU A 145 4.06 -3.02 -46.70
C GLU A 145 3.46 -4.18 -47.51
N HIS A 146 3.01 -5.24 -46.82
CA HIS A 146 2.36 -6.40 -47.43
C HIS A 146 0.94 -6.64 -46.87
N PRO A 147 -0.06 -5.79 -47.21
CA PRO A 147 -1.42 -5.89 -46.67
C PRO A 147 -2.12 -7.23 -46.96
N ILE A 148 -1.68 -7.97 -47.98
CA ILE A 148 -2.23 -9.28 -48.36
C ILE A 148 -1.99 -10.33 -47.26
N CYS A 149 -0.95 -10.13 -46.44
CA CYS A 149 -0.64 -10.95 -45.27
C CYS A 149 -1.54 -10.63 -44.06
N LEU A 150 -2.33 -9.56 -44.09
CA LEU A 150 -3.23 -9.26 -42.98
C LEU A 150 -4.44 -10.21 -42.97
N PRO A 151 -4.97 -10.55 -41.78
CA PRO A 151 -6.19 -11.32 -41.70
C PRO A 151 -7.37 -10.56 -42.32
N ILE A 152 -8.31 -11.31 -42.89
CA ILE A 152 -9.48 -10.73 -43.60
C ILE A 152 -10.74 -10.90 -42.76
N ASP A 153 -10.81 -11.92 -41.91
CA ASP A 153 -11.92 -12.16 -41.01
C ASP A 153 -11.83 -11.30 -39.74
N PHE A 154 -12.99 -10.88 -39.25
CA PHE A 154 -13.11 -10.01 -38.10
C PHE A 154 -12.44 -10.56 -36.83
N THR A 155 -12.60 -11.85 -36.55
CA THR A 155 -12.01 -12.51 -35.37
C THR A 155 -10.49 -12.44 -35.37
N SER A 156 -9.87 -12.69 -36.52
CA SER A 156 -8.41 -12.64 -36.64
C SER A 156 -7.86 -11.22 -36.65
N ILE A 157 -8.60 -10.23 -37.19
CA ILE A 157 -8.24 -8.81 -37.05
C ILE A 157 -8.33 -8.37 -35.59
N MET A 158 -9.36 -8.81 -34.86
CA MET A 158 -9.49 -8.56 -33.43
C MET A 158 -8.31 -9.16 -32.66
N ALA A 159 -7.97 -10.43 -32.90
CA ALA A 159 -6.83 -11.08 -32.26
C ALA A 159 -5.49 -10.40 -32.59
N LEU A 160 -5.31 -9.93 -33.84
CA LEU A 160 -4.12 -9.15 -34.22
C LEU A 160 -4.08 -7.80 -33.50
N SER A 161 -5.21 -7.11 -33.40
CA SER A 161 -5.35 -5.86 -32.64
C SER A 161 -4.99 -6.06 -31.16
N GLU A 162 -5.51 -7.11 -30.53
CA GLU A 162 -5.17 -7.47 -29.15
C GLU A 162 -3.67 -7.77 -28.99
N ALA A 163 -3.06 -8.50 -29.92
CA ALA A 163 -1.63 -8.79 -29.90
C ALA A 163 -0.75 -7.52 -30.01
N VAL A 164 -1.17 -6.54 -30.83
CA VAL A 164 -0.51 -5.23 -30.91
C VAL A 164 -0.59 -4.47 -29.59
N VAL A 165 -1.77 -4.46 -28.94
CA VAL A 165 -1.97 -3.83 -27.63
C VAL A 165 -1.11 -4.50 -26.56
N VAL A 166 -1.01 -5.84 -26.57
CA VAL A 166 -0.10 -6.58 -25.68
C VAL A 166 1.35 -6.17 -25.89
N CYS A 167 1.82 -6.06 -27.13
CA CYS A 167 3.18 -5.61 -27.42
C CYS A 167 3.45 -4.21 -26.87
N LEU A 168 2.54 -3.26 -27.10
CA LEU A 168 2.62 -1.92 -26.53
C LEU A 168 2.68 -1.96 -25.00
N ALA A 169 1.91 -2.82 -24.34
CA ALA A 169 1.89 -2.94 -22.88
C ALA A 169 3.22 -3.44 -22.29
N VAL A 170 3.94 -4.31 -23.00
CA VAL A 170 5.17 -4.96 -22.50
C VAL A 170 6.47 -4.44 -23.11
N THR A 171 6.40 -3.40 -23.96
CA THR A 171 7.60 -2.82 -24.59
C THR A 171 8.42 -2.06 -23.54
N PRO A 172 9.72 -2.39 -23.34
CA PRO A 172 10.54 -1.77 -22.32
C PRO A 172 10.83 -0.29 -22.63
N LEU A 173 10.86 0.54 -21.58
CA LEU A 173 11.20 1.96 -21.69
C LEU A 173 12.72 2.12 -21.92
N PRO A 174 13.16 2.97 -22.87
CA PRO A 174 14.58 3.15 -23.14
C PRO A 174 15.24 4.16 -22.19
N GLU A 175 16.56 4.32 -22.32
CA GLU A 175 17.31 5.40 -21.65
C GLU A 175 16.76 6.79 -22.00
N PRO A 176 16.87 7.80 -21.09
CA PRO A 176 16.31 9.14 -21.29
C PRO A 176 16.67 9.81 -22.62
N LYS A 177 17.88 9.55 -23.15
CA LYS A 177 18.37 10.11 -24.42
C LYS A 177 17.60 9.61 -25.65
N LYS A 178 16.97 8.44 -25.55
CA LYS A 178 16.24 7.77 -26.64
C LYS A 178 14.70 7.83 -26.48
N LEU A 179 14.20 8.60 -25.51
CA LEU A 179 12.75 8.72 -25.28
C LEU A 179 12.01 9.33 -26.49
N LYS A 180 12.62 10.30 -27.17
CA LYS A 180 12.02 10.94 -28.35
C LYS A 180 11.79 9.92 -29.48
N THR A 181 12.83 9.20 -29.86
CA THR A 181 12.78 8.16 -30.92
C THR A 181 11.85 7.03 -30.53
N PHE A 182 11.76 6.71 -29.24
CA PHE A 182 10.82 5.71 -28.75
C PHE A 182 9.36 6.11 -28.96
N TYR A 183 8.98 7.34 -28.60
CA TYR A 183 7.61 7.79 -28.82
C TYR A 183 7.27 8.02 -30.30
N GLU A 184 8.26 8.34 -31.14
CA GLU A 184 8.11 8.31 -32.60
C GLU A 184 7.75 6.89 -33.09
N GLY A 185 8.49 5.87 -32.63
CA GLY A 185 8.18 4.47 -32.94
C GLY A 185 6.83 3.98 -32.40
N VAL A 186 6.45 4.40 -31.18
CA VAL A 186 5.10 4.11 -30.64
C VAL A 186 4.01 4.73 -31.52
N GLY A 187 4.25 5.92 -32.07
CA GLY A 187 3.36 6.56 -33.04
C GLY A 187 3.16 5.71 -34.30
N GLU A 188 4.21 5.09 -34.82
CA GLU A 188 4.10 4.19 -35.99
C GLU A 188 3.25 2.93 -35.69
N VAL A 189 3.43 2.34 -34.51
CA VAL A 189 2.62 1.20 -34.05
C VAL A 189 1.15 1.61 -33.87
N GLN A 190 0.91 2.81 -33.33
CA GLN A 190 -0.43 3.38 -33.19
C GLN A 190 -1.10 3.61 -34.57
N GLU A 191 -0.37 4.15 -35.55
CA GLU A 191 -0.87 4.33 -36.93
C GLU A 191 -1.19 2.98 -37.58
N PHE A 192 -0.38 1.95 -37.34
CA PHE A 192 -0.67 0.60 -37.81
C PHE A 192 -1.93 0.01 -37.16
N LEU A 193 -2.12 0.21 -35.85
CA LEU A 193 -3.33 -0.21 -35.15
C LEU A 193 -4.58 0.47 -35.74
N ARG A 194 -4.50 1.77 -36.04
CA ARG A 194 -5.58 2.49 -36.75
C ARG A 194 -5.81 1.92 -38.15
N TYR A 195 -4.74 1.61 -38.88
CA TYR A 195 -4.82 1.04 -40.23
C TYR A 195 -5.57 -0.30 -40.24
N ILE A 196 -5.25 -1.23 -39.33
CA ILE A 196 -5.94 -2.52 -39.28
C ILE A 196 -7.42 -2.39 -38.89
N TRP A 197 -7.78 -1.42 -38.06
CA TRP A 197 -9.18 -1.13 -37.75
C TRP A 197 -9.93 -0.59 -38.98
N MET A 198 -9.31 0.31 -39.74
CA MET A 198 -9.89 0.81 -41.00
C MET A 198 -10.08 -0.29 -42.04
N CYS A 199 -9.18 -1.29 -42.09
CA CYS A 199 -9.30 -2.45 -42.99
C CYS A 199 -10.53 -3.32 -42.67
N ALA A 200 -10.96 -3.41 -41.41
CA ALA A 200 -12.15 -4.17 -41.01
C ALA A 200 -13.49 -3.48 -41.37
N GLY A 201 -13.45 -2.19 -41.69
CA GLY A 201 -14.61 -1.37 -42.05
C GLY A 201 -15.14 -0.51 -40.90
N ALA A 202 -15.70 0.66 -41.24
CA ALA A 202 -16.11 1.70 -40.29
C ALA A 202 -17.15 1.24 -39.27
N HIS A 203 -18.05 0.29 -39.64
CA HIS A 203 -19.12 -0.18 -38.76
C HIS A 203 -18.64 -1.09 -37.62
N VAL A 204 -17.43 -1.64 -37.70
CA VAL A 204 -16.89 -2.59 -36.71
C VAL A 204 -15.67 -2.04 -35.97
N CYS A 205 -15.24 -0.82 -36.30
CA CYS A 205 -14.15 -0.11 -35.62
C CYS A 205 -14.44 0.08 -34.13
N ASP A 206 -15.68 0.38 -33.75
CA ASP A 206 -16.07 0.55 -32.34
C ASP A 206 -15.92 -0.76 -31.55
N GLU A 207 -16.22 -1.92 -32.15
CA GLU A 207 -16.05 -3.23 -31.48
C GLU A 207 -14.57 -3.58 -31.30
N LEU A 208 -13.72 -3.29 -32.30
CA LEU A 208 -12.27 -3.46 -32.22
C LEU A 208 -11.64 -2.53 -31.18
N ALA A 209 -12.09 -1.28 -31.14
CA ALA A 209 -11.69 -0.30 -30.14
C ALA A 209 -12.06 -0.77 -28.72
N LEU A 210 -13.26 -1.34 -28.54
CA LEU A 210 -13.70 -1.92 -27.27
C LEU A 210 -12.89 -3.17 -26.88
N SER A 211 -12.53 -4.05 -27.82
CA SER A 211 -11.64 -5.19 -27.58
C SER A 211 -10.24 -4.73 -27.14
N ALA A 212 -9.65 -3.77 -27.86
CA ALA A 212 -8.36 -3.18 -27.51
C ALA A 212 -8.38 -2.52 -26.11
N LEU A 213 -9.46 -1.81 -25.78
CA LEU A 213 -9.68 -1.24 -24.46
C LEU A 213 -9.78 -2.33 -23.38
N LYS A 214 -10.49 -3.44 -23.62
CA LYS A 214 -10.57 -4.55 -22.65
C LYS A 214 -9.19 -5.12 -22.33
N VAL A 215 -8.32 -5.30 -23.33
CA VAL A 215 -6.95 -5.75 -23.10
C VAL A 215 -6.14 -4.70 -22.33
N LEU A 216 -6.26 -3.42 -22.71
CA LEU A 216 -5.62 -2.31 -22.01
C LEU A 216 -6.02 -2.25 -20.53
N TYR A 217 -7.33 -2.31 -20.24
CA TYR A 217 -7.86 -2.28 -18.87
C TYR A 217 -7.42 -3.52 -18.09
N SER A 218 -7.44 -4.70 -18.72
CA SER A 218 -6.95 -5.94 -18.09
C SER A 218 -5.47 -5.85 -17.73
N ALA A 219 -4.66 -5.25 -18.61
CA ALA A 219 -3.24 -5.01 -18.37
C ALA A 219 -3.02 -4.08 -17.17
N ILE A 220 -3.67 -2.91 -17.11
CA ILE A 220 -3.44 -1.91 -16.04
C ILE A 220 -4.11 -2.24 -14.69
N SER A 221 -5.07 -3.17 -14.69
CA SER A 221 -5.90 -3.46 -13.52
C SER A 221 -5.51 -4.74 -12.76
N ASN A 222 -4.79 -5.67 -13.39
CA ASN A 222 -4.39 -6.93 -12.78
C ASN A 222 -2.89 -7.18 -12.98
N THR A 223 -2.13 -7.15 -11.87
CA THR A 223 -0.68 -7.43 -11.86
C THR A 223 -0.31 -8.86 -12.28
N GLY A 224 -1.29 -9.77 -12.41
CA GLY A 224 -1.14 -11.15 -12.89
C GLY A 224 -1.75 -11.46 -14.26
N TYR A 225 -2.32 -10.48 -14.98
CA TYR A 225 -2.95 -10.73 -16.29
C TYR A 225 -1.98 -11.36 -17.30
N PHE A 226 -0.74 -10.85 -17.35
CA PHE A 226 0.30 -11.40 -18.22
C PHE A 226 0.96 -12.67 -17.68
N ASN A 227 0.81 -12.99 -16.39
CA ASN A 227 1.34 -14.24 -15.81
C ASN A 227 0.58 -15.46 -16.36
N ASN A 228 -0.70 -15.31 -16.71
CA ASN A 228 -1.51 -16.38 -17.31
C ASN A 228 -1.40 -16.45 -18.84
N LEU A 229 -1.05 -15.34 -19.50
CA LEU A 229 -0.85 -15.28 -20.97
C LEU A 229 0.57 -15.65 -21.40
N MET A 230 1.55 -15.60 -20.48
CA MET A 230 2.96 -15.83 -20.79
C MET A 230 3.62 -16.78 -19.76
N GLU A 231 3.61 -18.08 -20.05
CA GLU A 231 4.56 -19.07 -19.48
C GLU A 231 6.04 -18.75 -19.84
N CYS A 232 6.32 -17.69 -20.59
CA CYS A 232 7.60 -17.45 -21.28
C CYS A 232 8.36 -16.18 -20.84
N VAL A 233 8.06 -15.59 -19.68
CA VAL A 233 8.74 -14.36 -19.22
C VAL A 233 9.21 -14.51 -17.78
N MET A 234 10.39 -15.10 -17.59
CA MET A 234 11.19 -14.92 -16.37
C MET A 234 11.81 -13.51 -16.44
N LEU A 235 11.10 -12.48 -16.00
CA LEU A 235 11.65 -11.14 -15.81
C LEU A 235 11.39 -10.67 -14.39
N ASP A 236 12.47 -10.41 -13.65
CA ASP A 236 12.45 -9.71 -12.38
C ASP A 236 11.93 -8.27 -12.59
N LYS A 237 10.76 -7.98 -12.00
CA LYS A 237 10.05 -6.67 -12.00
C LYS A 237 9.42 -6.27 -13.34
N PHE A 238 8.19 -6.73 -13.55
CA PHE A 238 7.33 -6.28 -14.64
C PHE A 238 6.69 -4.91 -14.34
N VAL A 239 6.91 -3.91 -15.20
CA VAL A 239 6.24 -2.58 -15.18
C VAL A 239 5.57 -2.37 -16.52
N ILE A 240 4.28 -2.02 -16.51
CA ILE A 240 3.51 -1.78 -17.73
C ILE A 240 4.04 -0.54 -18.44
N SER A 241 4.26 -0.67 -19.74
CA SER A 241 4.81 0.39 -20.56
C SER A 241 3.83 1.56 -20.72
N PRO A 242 4.29 2.81 -20.60
CA PRO A 242 3.51 4.00 -20.93
C PRO A 242 3.08 4.08 -22.40
N ALA A 243 3.73 3.31 -23.29
CA ALA A 243 3.37 3.23 -24.70
C ALA A 243 1.90 2.81 -24.91
N LEU A 244 1.33 2.08 -23.95
CA LEU A 244 -0.07 1.67 -23.95
C LEU A 244 -1.06 2.85 -23.97
N ALA A 245 -0.66 4.03 -23.47
CA ALA A 245 -1.48 5.24 -23.53
C ALA A 245 -1.79 5.69 -24.98
N SER A 246 -0.99 5.27 -25.96
CA SER A 246 -1.25 5.53 -27.39
C SER A 246 -2.58 4.95 -27.88
N VAL A 247 -3.02 3.83 -27.30
CA VAL A 247 -4.31 3.21 -27.65
C VAL A 247 -5.47 4.13 -27.27
N LEU A 248 -5.38 4.83 -26.13
CA LEU A 248 -6.43 5.74 -25.65
C LEU A 248 -6.64 6.95 -26.57
N GLN A 249 -5.63 7.33 -27.34
CA GLN A 249 -5.73 8.40 -28.35
C GLN A 249 -6.49 7.97 -29.61
N LEU A 250 -6.62 6.67 -29.87
CA LEU A 250 -7.36 6.15 -31.04
C LEU A 250 -8.86 6.10 -30.82
N ILE A 251 -9.32 6.20 -29.57
CA ILE A 251 -10.72 6.00 -29.22
C ILE A 251 -11.50 7.30 -29.44
N GLU A 252 -12.58 7.21 -30.21
CA GLU A 252 -13.46 8.35 -30.44
C GLU A 252 -14.28 8.71 -29.17
N PRO A 253 -14.63 10.00 -28.97
CA PRO A 253 -15.33 10.44 -27.76
C PRO A 253 -16.67 9.74 -27.48
N HIS A 254 -17.40 9.28 -28.51
CA HIS A 254 -18.67 8.57 -28.32
C HIS A 254 -18.47 7.15 -27.77
N VAL A 255 -17.37 6.47 -28.16
CA VAL A 255 -16.99 5.15 -27.63
C VAL A 255 -16.51 5.26 -26.18
N MET A 256 -15.81 6.34 -25.84
CA MET A 256 -15.27 6.57 -24.49
C MET A 256 -16.36 6.50 -23.41
N SER A 257 -17.50 7.18 -23.59
CA SER A 257 -18.61 7.16 -22.61
C SER A 257 -19.20 5.75 -22.43
N PHE A 258 -19.35 5.01 -23.53
CA PHE A 258 -19.85 3.63 -23.50
C PHE A 258 -18.85 2.68 -22.82
N ALA A 259 -17.56 2.81 -23.15
CA ALA A 259 -16.49 2.02 -22.55
C ALA A 259 -16.39 2.26 -21.04
N VAL A 260 -16.39 3.52 -20.60
CA VAL A 260 -16.37 3.90 -19.17
C VAL A 260 -17.57 3.33 -18.42
N SER A 261 -18.77 3.44 -18.99
CA SER A 261 -19.98 2.84 -18.40
C SER A 261 -19.86 1.31 -18.28
N GLY A 262 -19.33 0.63 -19.30
CA GLY A 262 -19.09 -0.82 -19.29
C GLY A 262 -18.06 -1.26 -18.25
N ILE A 263 -17.00 -0.47 -18.02
CA ILE A 263 -15.97 -0.76 -17.01
C ILE A 263 -16.54 -0.64 -15.60
N ILE A 264 -17.37 0.38 -15.35
CA ILE A 264 -17.90 0.65 -14.01
C ILE A 264 -19.08 -0.28 -13.67
N SER A 265 -19.87 -0.65 -14.69
CA SER A 265 -21.03 -1.56 -14.57
C SER A 265 -20.65 -3.05 -14.51
N GLY A 266 -19.39 -3.40 -14.79
CA GLY A 266 -18.91 -4.78 -14.70
C GLY A 266 -18.72 -5.27 -13.25
N ASP A 267 -18.68 -6.58 -13.04
CA ASP A 267 -18.41 -7.25 -11.75
C ASP A 267 -16.94 -7.07 -11.25
N LEU A 268 -16.27 -5.99 -11.65
CA LEU A 268 -14.88 -5.70 -11.26
C LEU A 268 -14.82 -5.23 -9.81
N SER A 269 -13.85 -5.76 -9.04
CA SER A 269 -13.63 -5.32 -7.66
C SER A 269 -13.15 -3.87 -7.60
N GLU A 270 -13.41 -3.19 -6.47
CA GLU A 270 -12.93 -1.81 -6.27
C GLU A 270 -11.40 -1.70 -6.33
N GLU A 271 -10.68 -2.77 -5.96
CA GLU A 271 -9.22 -2.85 -6.02
C GLU A 271 -8.69 -2.79 -7.46
N ILE A 272 -9.34 -3.51 -8.38
CA ILE A 272 -9.00 -3.55 -9.81
C ILE A 272 -9.21 -2.16 -10.45
N LEU A 273 -10.34 -1.53 -10.13
CA LEU A 273 -10.66 -0.18 -10.59
C LEU A 273 -9.69 0.87 -10.02
N SER A 274 -9.32 0.73 -8.73
CA SER A 274 -8.32 1.59 -8.09
C SER A 274 -6.95 1.43 -8.74
N SER A 275 -6.50 0.20 -9.05
CA SER A 275 -5.24 -0.05 -9.75
C SER A 275 -5.22 0.60 -11.13
N ALA A 276 -6.28 0.41 -11.92
CA ALA A 276 -6.41 1.02 -13.24
C ALA A 276 -6.36 2.55 -13.17
N LEU A 277 -7.09 3.16 -12.24
CA LEU A 277 -7.15 4.61 -12.08
C LEU A 277 -5.80 5.20 -11.61
N ASN A 278 -5.11 4.49 -10.72
CA ASN A 278 -3.75 4.84 -10.30
C ASN A 278 -2.74 4.79 -11.46
N ALA A 279 -2.84 3.79 -12.34
CA ALA A 279 -2.00 3.68 -13.52
C ALA A 279 -2.24 4.83 -14.51
N LEU A 280 -3.51 5.14 -14.81
CA LEU A 280 -3.86 6.27 -15.67
C LEU A 280 -3.37 7.61 -15.11
N CYS A 281 -3.49 7.83 -13.79
CA CYS A 281 -2.94 9.02 -13.14
C CYS A 281 -1.40 9.10 -13.23
N MET A 282 -0.70 7.96 -13.20
CA MET A 282 0.76 7.94 -13.42
C MET A 282 1.12 8.29 -14.86
N TRP A 283 0.32 7.88 -15.85
CA TRP A 283 0.54 8.24 -17.25
C TRP A 283 0.39 9.75 -17.49
N LEU A 284 -0.37 10.49 -16.68
CA LEU A 284 -0.42 11.97 -16.75
C LEU A 284 0.97 12.61 -16.56
N LEU A 285 1.83 12.00 -15.74
CA LEU A 285 3.20 12.48 -15.51
C LEU A 285 4.14 12.18 -16.69
N GLN A 286 3.67 11.37 -17.65
CA GLN A 286 4.35 10.97 -18.88
C GLN A 286 3.60 11.54 -20.11
N ALA A 287 2.51 12.28 -19.90
CA ALA A 287 1.51 12.62 -20.91
C ALA A 287 1.84 13.85 -21.76
N SER A 288 3.08 14.34 -21.77
CA SER A 288 3.50 15.34 -22.78
C SER A 288 3.25 14.85 -24.21
N CYS A 289 3.02 13.55 -24.41
CA CYS A 289 2.73 12.92 -25.70
C CYS A 289 1.27 12.45 -25.90
N TYR A 290 0.40 12.45 -24.87
CA TYR A 290 -0.94 11.83 -24.94
C TYR A 290 -2.04 12.69 -24.26
N PRO A 291 -2.55 13.74 -24.92
CA PRO A 291 -3.56 14.65 -24.34
C PRO A 291 -4.87 13.95 -23.93
N SER A 292 -5.24 12.87 -24.64
CA SER A 292 -6.47 12.11 -24.36
C SER A 292 -6.49 11.48 -22.98
N VAL A 293 -5.33 11.21 -22.34
CA VAL A 293 -5.27 10.61 -21.00
C VAL A 293 -5.98 11.49 -19.97
N THR A 294 -5.84 12.83 -20.07
CA THR A 294 -6.55 13.78 -19.21
C THR A 294 -8.06 13.61 -19.33
N HIS A 295 -8.57 13.47 -20.56
CA HIS A 295 -10.00 13.27 -20.81
C HIS A 295 -10.50 11.94 -20.24
N TRP A 296 -9.73 10.85 -20.41
CA TRP A 296 -10.07 9.55 -19.84
C TRP A 296 -10.13 9.55 -18.32
N VAL A 297 -9.13 10.16 -17.66
CA VAL A 297 -9.12 10.26 -16.19
C VAL A 297 -10.32 11.05 -15.69
N LEU A 298 -10.63 12.20 -16.31
CA LEU A 298 -11.77 13.01 -15.93
C LEU A 298 -13.11 12.30 -16.19
N GLN A 299 -13.26 11.58 -17.30
CA GLN A 299 -14.48 10.81 -17.58
C GLN A 299 -14.69 9.67 -16.59
N LEU A 300 -13.62 8.95 -16.22
CA LEU A 300 -13.68 7.94 -15.16
C LEU A 300 -14.03 8.56 -13.81
N PHE A 301 -13.46 9.72 -13.48
CA PHE A 301 -13.80 10.44 -12.24
C PHE A 301 -15.28 10.83 -12.21
N ASN A 302 -15.78 11.45 -13.28
CA ASN A 302 -17.18 11.85 -13.40
C ASN A 302 -18.14 10.65 -13.35
N ALA A 303 -17.77 9.53 -13.96
CA ALA A 303 -18.61 8.34 -13.95
C ALA A 303 -18.61 7.65 -12.57
N LEU A 304 -17.46 7.55 -11.90
CA LEU A 304 -17.38 7.08 -10.52
C LEU A 304 -18.11 8.00 -9.54
N GLU A 305 -18.12 9.30 -9.81
CA GLU A 305 -18.94 10.28 -9.08
C GLU A 305 -20.43 10.04 -9.25
N SER A 306 -20.88 9.80 -10.48
CA SER A 306 -22.30 9.52 -10.74
C SER A 306 -22.79 8.24 -10.05
N GLU A 307 -21.89 7.26 -9.86
CA GLU A 307 -22.14 6.01 -9.14
C GLU A 307 -21.88 6.13 -7.62
N GLY A 308 -21.44 7.29 -7.13
CA GLY A 308 -21.21 7.53 -5.70
C GLY A 308 -20.01 6.78 -5.08
N ARG A 309 -19.05 6.30 -5.88
CA ARG A 309 -17.86 5.55 -5.42
C ARG A 309 -16.74 6.47 -4.89
N TYR A 310 -17.07 7.32 -3.91
CA TYR A 310 -16.16 8.38 -3.42
C TYR A 310 -14.95 7.87 -2.62
N SER A 311 -15.04 6.71 -1.96
CA SER A 311 -13.92 6.08 -1.23
C SER A 311 -12.72 5.82 -2.14
N LEU A 312 -12.98 5.24 -3.31
CA LEU A 312 -11.99 4.97 -4.34
C LEU A 312 -11.38 6.28 -4.87
N LEU A 313 -12.21 7.26 -5.20
CA LEU A 313 -11.77 8.57 -5.68
C LEU A 313 -10.87 9.29 -4.66
N LEU A 314 -11.22 9.23 -3.38
CA LEU A 314 -10.41 9.80 -2.29
C LEU A 314 -9.10 9.04 -2.11
N GLY A 315 -9.11 7.71 -2.11
CA GLY A 315 -7.89 6.90 -1.96
C GLY A 315 -6.89 7.13 -3.12
N VAL A 316 -7.37 7.19 -4.36
CA VAL A 316 -6.52 7.49 -5.53
C VAL A 316 -5.99 8.92 -5.46
N SER A 317 -6.86 9.88 -5.12
CA SER A 317 -6.46 11.28 -4.98
C SER A 317 -5.42 11.46 -3.87
N GLU A 318 -5.59 10.79 -2.73
CA GLU A 318 -4.61 10.83 -1.63
C GLU A 318 -3.25 10.29 -2.08
N ASN A 319 -3.22 9.20 -2.84
CA ASN A 319 -1.98 8.60 -3.33
C ASN A 319 -1.26 9.51 -4.35
N LYS A 320 -2.00 10.17 -5.24
CA LYS A 320 -1.45 10.82 -6.45
C LYS A 320 -1.34 12.34 -6.38
N ILE A 321 -2.11 13.02 -5.54
CA ILE A 321 -2.21 14.49 -5.54
C ILE A 321 -0.85 15.18 -5.37
N ASP A 322 0.03 14.68 -4.50
CA ASP A 322 1.34 15.32 -4.23
C ASP A 322 2.23 15.35 -5.49
N ARG A 323 2.36 14.21 -6.18
CA ARG A 323 3.17 14.12 -7.42
C ARG A 323 2.56 14.93 -8.57
N LEU A 324 1.25 14.85 -8.75
CA LEU A 324 0.53 15.60 -9.79
C LEU A 324 0.62 17.11 -9.53
N PHE A 325 0.52 17.54 -8.27
CA PHE A 325 0.61 18.95 -7.89
C PHE A 325 2.00 19.53 -8.15
N ILE A 326 3.07 18.78 -7.85
CA ILE A 326 4.44 19.18 -8.16
C ILE A 326 4.64 19.31 -9.68
N ALA A 327 4.03 18.42 -10.47
CA ALA A 327 4.14 18.44 -11.94
C ALA A 327 3.56 19.70 -12.60
N LEU A 328 2.71 20.49 -11.90
CA LEU A 328 2.22 21.79 -12.38
C LEU A 328 3.35 22.79 -12.62
N GLN A 329 4.51 22.61 -11.98
CA GLN A 329 5.70 23.43 -12.21
C GLN A 329 6.27 23.24 -13.63
N LEU A 330 5.99 22.10 -14.28
CA LEU A 330 6.56 21.74 -15.58
C LEU A 330 5.62 22.18 -16.72
N PRO A 331 6.02 23.10 -17.62
CA PRO A 331 5.14 23.63 -18.67
C PRO A 331 4.53 22.54 -19.56
N LEU A 332 5.32 21.52 -19.92
CA LEU A 332 4.92 20.45 -20.83
C LEU A 332 3.86 19.51 -20.25
N LEU A 333 3.77 19.40 -18.92
CA LEU A 333 2.81 18.53 -18.24
C LEU A 333 1.61 19.30 -17.68
N ARG A 334 1.76 20.62 -17.51
CA ARG A 334 0.79 21.47 -16.81
C ARG A 334 -0.60 21.39 -17.42
N ASP A 335 -0.74 21.54 -18.72
CA ASP A 335 -2.05 21.59 -19.38
C ASP A 335 -2.80 20.24 -19.28
N GLY A 336 -2.06 19.12 -19.23
CA GLY A 336 -2.62 17.78 -19.05
C GLY A 336 -2.98 17.47 -17.58
N VAL A 337 -2.14 17.89 -16.64
CA VAL A 337 -2.27 17.55 -15.21
C VAL A 337 -3.21 18.51 -14.46
N ALA A 338 -3.18 19.80 -14.80
CA ALA A 338 -3.93 20.84 -14.09
C ALA A 338 -5.44 20.56 -14.00
N PRO A 339 -6.16 20.16 -15.07
CA PRO A 339 -7.58 19.86 -14.98
C PRO A 339 -7.91 18.76 -13.96
N VAL A 340 -7.08 17.71 -13.89
CA VAL A 340 -7.27 16.58 -12.96
C VAL A 340 -7.01 17.02 -11.52
N VAL A 341 -5.92 17.77 -11.28
CA VAL A 341 -5.59 18.30 -9.95
C VAL A 341 -6.68 19.23 -9.43
N TRP A 342 -7.19 20.13 -10.27
CA TRP A 342 -8.26 21.04 -9.87
C TRP A 342 -9.56 20.31 -9.61
N HIS A 343 -9.88 19.28 -10.39
CA HIS A 343 -11.03 18.42 -10.15
C HIS A 343 -10.92 17.69 -8.80
N MET A 344 -9.77 17.07 -8.50
CA MET A 344 -9.50 16.40 -7.21
C MET A 344 -9.69 17.34 -6.01
N LEU A 345 -9.14 18.55 -6.10
CA LEU A 345 -9.19 19.54 -5.03
C LEU A 345 -10.57 20.19 -4.87
N ALA A 346 -11.25 20.50 -5.98
CA ALA A 346 -12.57 21.11 -5.96
C ALA A 346 -13.62 20.16 -5.39
N ALA A 347 -13.59 18.90 -5.85
CA ALA A 347 -14.57 17.88 -5.50
C ALA A 347 -14.36 17.34 -4.08
N SER A 348 -13.12 17.22 -3.60
CA SER A 348 -12.82 16.74 -2.24
C SER A 348 -13.38 17.63 -1.13
N GLN A 349 -14.10 17.01 -0.18
CA GLN A 349 -14.46 17.63 1.11
C GLN A 349 -13.50 17.26 2.24
N GLN A 350 -12.46 16.50 1.96
CA GLN A 350 -11.56 16.02 2.99
C GLN A 350 -10.33 16.91 3.10
N LYS A 351 -10.11 17.47 4.29
CA LYS A 351 -8.98 18.38 4.56
C LYS A 351 -7.62 17.74 4.29
N PHE A 352 -7.48 16.41 4.45
CA PHE A 352 -6.20 15.72 4.28
C PHE A 352 -5.65 15.78 2.85
N ILE A 353 -6.51 15.79 1.82
CA ILE A 353 -6.08 15.93 0.42
C ILE A 353 -5.42 17.30 0.20
N PHE A 354 -6.07 18.37 0.68
CA PHE A 354 -5.52 19.73 0.60
C PHE A 354 -4.27 19.88 1.48
N HIS A 355 -4.32 19.41 2.73
CA HIS A 355 -3.19 19.51 3.68
C HIS A 355 -1.93 18.81 3.19
N LYS A 356 -2.06 17.75 2.38
CA LYS A 356 -0.92 17.04 1.76
C LYS A 356 -0.11 17.92 0.81
N ILE A 357 -0.76 18.88 0.12
CA ILE A 357 -0.08 19.77 -0.84
C ILE A 357 0.32 21.13 -0.24
N VAL A 358 -0.16 21.49 0.96
CA VAL A 358 0.07 22.81 1.57
C VAL A 358 1.55 23.20 1.60
N ALA A 359 2.43 22.29 2.01
CA ALA A 359 3.87 22.54 2.07
C ALA A 359 4.52 22.80 0.70
N ARG A 360 3.90 22.35 -0.40
CA ARG A 360 4.41 22.50 -1.77
C ARG A 360 3.93 23.77 -2.46
N ILE A 361 2.78 24.32 -2.04
CA ILE A 361 2.15 25.50 -2.66
C ILE A 361 3.12 26.69 -2.81
N PRO A 362 3.86 27.13 -1.78
CA PRO A 362 4.81 28.25 -1.92
C PRO A 362 5.84 28.03 -3.03
N SER A 363 6.40 26.82 -3.12
CA SER A 363 7.39 26.48 -4.14
C SER A 363 6.79 26.49 -5.55
N VAL A 364 5.58 25.97 -5.72
CA VAL A 364 4.89 25.94 -7.02
C VAL A 364 4.56 27.36 -7.49
N VAL A 365 4.02 28.21 -6.59
CA VAL A 365 3.73 29.61 -6.90
C VAL A 365 4.99 30.34 -7.36
N LEU A 366 6.11 30.17 -6.64
CA LEU A 366 7.37 30.82 -6.99
C LEU A 366 7.87 30.42 -8.38
N GLN A 367 7.75 29.15 -8.76
CA GLN A 367 8.14 28.68 -10.08
C GLN A 367 7.21 29.20 -11.18
N LEU A 368 5.89 29.17 -10.97
CA LEU A 368 4.92 29.68 -11.95
C LEU A 368 5.07 31.20 -12.19
N LYS A 369 5.41 31.96 -11.14
CA LYS A 369 5.72 33.40 -11.25
C LYS A 369 6.96 33.68 -12.11
N LYS A 370 7.97 32.80 -12.10
CA LYS A 370 9.21 32.98 -12.87
C LYS A 370 9.01 32.81 -14.38
N GLU A 371 8.04 32.00 -14.80
CA GLU A 371 7.87 31.61 -16.21
C GLU A 371 7.13 32.64 -17.06
N ASP A 372 6.26 33.48 -16.46
CA ASP A 372 5.42 34.51 -17.11
C ASP A 372 4.73 34.09 -18.44
N SER A 373 4.37 32.82 -18.57
CA SER A 373 3.60 32.29 -19.70
C SER A 373 2.10 32.43 -19.47
N GLU A 374 1.29 32.42 -20.53
CA GLU A 374 -0.18 32.48 -20.38
C GLU A 374 -0.71 31.27 -19.59
N SER A 375 -0.18 30.07 -19.85
CA SER A 375 -0.50 28.85 -19.09
C SER A 375 -0.04 28.97 -17.62
N SER A 376 1.13 29.54 -17.33
CA SER A 376 1.58 29.74 -15.94
C SER A 376 0.71 30.75 -15.20
N ARG A 377 0.29 31.84 -15.85
CA ARG A 377 -0.62 32.86 -15.28
C ARG A 377 -2.00 32.27 -14.99
N GLN A 378 -2.56 31.50 -15.92
CA GLN A 378 -3.88 30.86 -15.73
C GLN A 378 -3.84 29.80 -14.63
N CYS A 379 -2.80 28.97 -14.59
CA CYS A 379 -2.59 27.97 -13.55
C CYS A 379 -2.38 28.61 -12.18
N LEU A 380 -1.59 29.69 -12.12
CA LEU A 380 -1.35 30.44 -10.90
C LEU A 380 -2.66 31.03 -10.38
N GLN A 381 -3.43 31.74 -11.21
CA GLN A 381 -4.71 32.33 -10.82
C GLN A 381 -5.67 31.27 -10.27
N THR A 382 -5.85 30.15 -11.00
CA THR A 382 -6.71 29.03 -10.56
C THR A 382 -6.27 28.45 -9.22
N MET A 383 -4.96 28.29 -9.01
CA MET A 383 -4.40 27.78 -7.76
C MET A 383 -4.65 28.74 -6.60
N LEU A 384 -4.51 30.05 -6.80
CA LEU A 384 -4.79 31.06 -5.76
C LEU A 384 -6.27 31.06 -5.38
N ASP A 385 -7.17 31.01 -6.37
CA ASP A 385 -8.61 30.93 -6.16
C ASP A 385 -8.97 29.65 -5.37
N MET A 386 -8.37 28.51 -5.74
CA MET A 386 -8.56 27.24 -5.04
C MET A 386 -8.05 27.29 -3.59
N CYS A 387 -6.87 27.87 -3.34
CA CYS A 387 -6.32 28.02 -1.99
C CYS A 387 -7.25 28.84 -1.11
N HIS A 388 -7.78 29.97 -1.61
CA HIS A 388 -8.75 30.76 -0.88
C HIS A 388 -10.02 29.97 -0.54
N VAL A 389 -10.61 29.29 -1.54
CA VAL A 389 -11.82 28.49 -1.33
C VAL A 389 -11.59 27.36 -0.32
N LEU A 390 -10.45 26.68 -0.37
CA LEU A 390 -10.14 25.56 0.52
C LEU A 390 -9.74 26.00 1.93
N MET A 391 -9.01 27.11 2.08
CA MET A 391 -8.72 27.69 3.41
C MET A 391 -10.00 28.18 4.10
N ASP A 392 -10.92 28.81 3.36
CA ASP A 392 -12.25 29.18 3.86
C ASP A 392 -13.11 27.95 4.20
N ARG A 393 -12.99 26.87 3.41
CA ARG A 393 -13.70 25.59 3.65
C ARG A 393 -13.18 24.86 4.89
N PHE A 394 -11.90 24.98 5.21
CA PHE A 394 -11.24 24.27 6.32
C PHE A 394 -10.57 25.23 7.32
N PRO A 395 -11.36 25.98 8.12
CA PRO A 395 -10.85 26.94 9.08
C PRO A 395 -10.10 26.28 10.26
N GLY A 396 -9.37 27.08 11.04
CA GLY A 396 -8.72 26.64 12.29
C GLY A 396 -7.28 26.12 12.17
N HIS A 397 -6.60 26.39 11.05
CA HIS A 397 -5.23 25.93 10.80
C HIS A 397 -4.30 27.11 10.40
N ASP A 398 -4.42 28.24 11.10
CA ASP A 398 -3.78 29.50 10.70
C ASP A 398 -2.25 29.37 10.58
N SER A 399 -1.59 28.67 11.51
CA SER A 399 -0.14 28.44 11.49
C SER A 399 0.33 27.65 10.27
N LEU A 400 -0.48 26.68 9.81
CA LEU A 400 -0.21 25.88 8.62
C LEU A 400 -0.39 26.69 7.33
N TYR A 401 -1.35 27.62 7.32
CA TYR A 401 -1.69 28.42 6.14
C TYR A 401 -0.86 29.70 6.00
N GLN A 402 -0.17 30.16 7.05
CA GLN A 402 0.66 31.39 7.01
C GLN A 402 1.62 31.47 5.81
N PRO A 403 2.39 30.40 5.46
CA PRO A 403 3.28 30.45 4.31
C PRO A 403 2.53 30.68 2.98
N ILE A 404 1.32 30.14 2.85
CA ILE A 404 0.47 30.34 1.66
C ILE A 404 -0.02 31.79 1.61
N VAL A 405 -0.53 32.31 2.74
CA VAL A 405 -1.05 33.68 2.83
C VAL A 405 0.03 34.70 2.48
N THR A 406 1.26 34.50 2.95
CA THR A 406 2.41 35.37 2.64
C THR A 406 2.68 35.41 1.13
N VAL A 407 2.71 34.25 0.47
CA VAL A 407 2.98 34.14 -0.97
C VAL A 407 1.84 34.72 -1.83
N ILE A 408 0.58 34.62 -1.35
CA ILE A 408 -0.59 35.23 -1.98
C ILE A 408 -0.50 36.75 -1.94
N GLN A 409 -0.09 37.34 -0.82
CA GLN A 409 0.04 38.80 -0.67
C GLN A 409 1.08 39.38 -1.64
N ASP A 410 2.11 38.61 -1.98
CA ASP A 410 3.13 38.98 -2.95
C ASP A 410 2.71 38.80 -4.43
N CYS A 411 1.44 38.51 -4.73
CA CYS A 411 0.92 38.33 -6.10
C CYS A 411 0.18 39.60 -6.60
N PRO A 412 0.77 40.44 -7.47
CA PRO A 412 0.21 41.74 -7.85
C PRO A 412 -1.01 41.73 -8.81
N SER A 413 -1.34 40.58 -9.42
CA SER A 413 -2.35 40.50 -10.50
C SER A 413 -3.65 39.77 -10.10
N TYR A 414 -3.94 39.64 -8.80
CA TYR A 414 -5.14 38.94 -8.34
C TYR A 414 -6.40 39.76 -8.66
N THR A 415 -7.08 39.38 -9.73
CA THR A 415 -8.48 39.74 -9.93
C THR A 415 -9.29 38.66 -9.23
N ARG A 416 -10.15 39.02 -8.26
CA ARG A 416 -11.03 38.06 -7.56
C ARG A 416 -12.01 37.47 -8.59
N GLY A 417 -11.57 36.42 -9.29
CA GLY A 417 -12.25 35.77 -10.40
C GLY A 417 -13.45 34.96 -9.92
N GLN A 418 -14.41 34.75 -10.82
CA GLN A 418 -15.71 34.14 -10.55
C GLN A 418 -15.64 32.92 -9.64
N PHE A 419 -16.42 32.98 -8.55
CA PHE A 419 -16.58 31.92 -7.57
C PHE A 419 -16.64 30.53 -8.24
N LEU A 420 -15.59 29.73 -8.04
CA LEU A 420 -15.67 28.28 -8.23
C LEU A 420 -16.94 27.82 -7.52
N ASN A 421 -17.83 27.20 -8.28
CA ASN A 421 -19.19 26.88 -7.87
C ASN A 421 -19.19 26.28 -6.46
N LYS A 422 -19.74 27.00 -5.47
CA LYS A 422 -19.94 26.50 -4.09
C LYS A 422 -20.80 25.22 -4.06
N ASN A 423 -21.43 24.87 -5.19
CA ASN A 423 -22.35 23.75 -5.38
C ASN A 423 -21.83 22.70 -6.40
N GLY A 424 -20.52 22.63 -6.70
CA GLY A 424 -19.95 21.55 -7.52
C GLY A 424 -20.11 20.16 -6.85
N PRO A 425 -20.00 19.04 -7.59
CA PRO A 425 -20.13 17.70 -7.03
C PRO A 425 -19.14 17.54 -5.86
N VAL A 426 -19.68 17.02 -4.77
CA VAL A 426 -19.02 16.98 -3.47
C VAL A 426 -18.61 15.53 -3.25
N TRP A 427 -17.32 15.20 -3.39
CA TRP A 427 -16.72 14.01 -2.75
C TRP A 427 -16.67 14.25 -1.25
N ALA A 428 -17.85 14.42 -0.68
CA ALA A 428 -18.05 14.04 0.67
C ALA A 428 -17.97 12.52 0.60
N ILE A 429 -17.21 11.94 1.53
CA ILE A 429 -17.80 10.80 2.21
C ILE A 429 -19.09 11.42 2.76
N SER A 430 -20.19 11.32 1.99
CA SER A 430 -21.51 11.64 2.54
C SER A 430 -21.48 10.87 3.85
N PRO A 431 -21.52 11.53 5.02
CA PRO A 431 -21.36 10.86 6.30
C PRO A 431 -22.36 9.76 6.18
N VAL A 432 -21.89 8.51 5.99
CA VAL A 432 -22.72 7.42 5.44
C VAL A 432 -24.01 7.63 6.13
N LEU A 433 -25.03 8.14 5.39
CA LEU A 433 -26.31 8.37 6.04
C LEU A 433 -26.62 6.93 6.33
N PRO A 434 -26.51 6.53 7.62
CA PRO A 434 -26.39 5.15 7.98
C PRO A 434 -27.38 4.41 7.13
N SER A 435 -26.93 3.55 6.20
CA SER A 435 -27.85 2.75 5.38
C SER A 435 -28.84 2.20 6.37
N PRO A 436 -30.09 2.71 6.45
CA PRO A 436 -30.79 2.99 7.71
C PRO A 436 -30.28 2.13 8.88
N GLY A 437 -29.15 2.51 9.52
CA GLY A 437 -28.38 1.51 10.30
C GLY A 437 -26.88 1.65 10.69
N VAL A 438 -26.01 2.47 10.09
CA VAL A 438 -24.65 2.76 10.63
C VAL A 438 -24.67 3.69 11.86
N SER A 439 -24.91 3.08 13.02
CA SER A 439 -24.86 3.75 14.30
C SER A 439 -23.52 4.50 14.53
N GLU A 440 -23.55 5.76 14.98
CA GLU A 440 -22.37 6.48 15.54
C GLU A 440 -21.94 5.91 16.90
N VAL A 441 -22.73 4.98 17.43
CA VAL A 441 -22.33 4.04 18.47
C VAL A 441 -21.70 2.85 17.78
N SER A 442 -20.59 2.34 18.32
CA SER A 442 -19.95 1.14 17.78
C SER A 442 -20.98 0.02 17.53
N THR A 443 -21.08 -0.43 16.28
CA THR A 443 -21.93 -1.56 15.88
C THR A 443 -21.37 -2.89 16.36
N THR A 444 -20.07 -2.92 16.69
CA THR A 444 -19.34 -4.09 17.21
C THR A 444 -19.28 -4.10 18.75
N GLY A 445 -19.68 -3.01 19.41
CA GLY A 445 -19.52 -2.83 20.85
C GLY A 445 -18.08 -2.50 21.30
N ARG A 446 -17.18 -2.23 20.34
CA ARG A 446 -15.77 -1.90 20.58
C ARG A 446 -15.41 -0.53 19.99
N VAL A 447 -14.53 0.21 20.66
CA VAL A 447 -14.20 1.59 20.32
C VAL A 447 -12.83 1.66 19.61
N GLY A 448 -12.77 2.36 18.48
CA GLY A 448 -11.54 2.61 17.72
C GLY A 448 -10.72 3.79 18.26
N LEU A 449 -9.53 4.01 17.71
CA LEU A 449 -8.66 5.16 18.01
C LEU A 449 -8.41 5.99 16.76
N ASN A 450 -8.69 7.29 16.83
CA ASN A 450 -8.45 8.20 15.72
C ASN A 450 -6.96 8.26 15.36
N ASN A 451 -6.63 8.18 14.07
CA ASN A 451 -5.27 8.40 13.59
C ASN A 451 -4.96 9.89 13.56
N LEU A 452 -4.05 10.34 14.44
CA LEU A 452 -3.68 11.74 14.62
C LEU A 452 -2.42 12.11 13.80
N VAL A 453 -2.39 11.63 12.55
CA VAL A 453 -1.28 11.72 11.58
C VAL A 453 -0.16 10.73 11.88
N ASN A 454 -0.13 9.62 11.13
CA ASN A 454 0.87 8.55 11.23
C ASN A 454 0.99 7.92 12.63
N THR A 455 -0.08 7.90 13.42
CA THR A 455 -0.07 7.35 14.79
C THR A 455 -0.52 5.88 14.86
N CYS A 456 -0.69 5.21 13.71
CA CYS A 456 -1.20 3.85 13.66
C CYS A 456 -0.31 2.82 14.40
N TYR A 457 1.02 3.04 14.45
CA TYR A 457 1.94 2.21 15.24
C TYR A 457 1.62 2.25 16.74
N ILE A 458 1.20 3.42 17.25
CA ILE A 458 0.79 3.59 18.64
C ILE A 458 -0.62 3.04 18.87
N ASN A 459 -1.56 3.39 17.99
CA ASN A 459 -2.95 2.94 18.10
C ASN A 459 -3.04 1.42 18.17
N SER A 460 -2.28 0.73 17.32
CA SER A 460 -2.25 -0.73 17.26
C SER A 460 -1.72 -1.35 18.55
N VAL A 461 -0.64 -0.83 19.10
CA VAL A 461 -0.06 -1.27 20.38
C VAL A 461 -1.02 -1.03 21.54
N LEU A 462 -1.63 0.16 21.61
CA LEU A 462 -2.59 0.50 22.67
C LEU A 462 -3.82 -0.41 22.64
N GLN A 463 -4.35 -0.73 21.45
CA GLN A 463 -5.47 -1.67 21.31
C GLN A 463 -5.07 -3.09 21.69
N ALA A 464 -3.86 -3.55 21.35
CA ALA A 464 -3.38 -4.88 21.74
C ALA A 464 -3.21 -5.00 23.27
N LEU A 465 -2.68 -3.96 23.92
CA LEU A 465 -2.55 -3.90 25.38
C LEU A 465 -3.91 -3.78 26.08
N PHE A 466 -4.83 -2.96 25.55
CA PHE A 466 -6.20 -2.86 26.07
C PHE A 466 -6.93 -4.21 26.03
N MET A 467 -6.75 -4.97 24.95
CA MET A 467 -7.33 -6.30 24.79
C MET A 467 -6.62 -7.38 25.63
N THR A 468 -5.50 -7.04 26.27
CA THR A 468 -4.86 -7.88 27.29
C THR A 468 -5.58 -7.69 28.62
N ARG A 469 -6.60 -8.53 28.88
CA ARG A 469 -7.57 -8.31 29.98
C ARG A 469 -6.93 -8.11 31.35
N ARG A 470 -6.00 -9.00 31.72
CA ARG A 470 -5.29 -8.90 33.01
C ARG A 470 -4.59 -7.56 33.15
N PHE A 471 -3.84 -7.17 32.13
CA PHE A 471 -3.14 -5.88 32.11
C PHE A 471 -4.13 -4.71 32.20
N CYS A 472 -5.24 -4.76 31.47
CA CYS A 472 -6.28 -3.73 31.53
C CYS A 472 -6.88 -3.60 32.94
N HIS A 473 -7.24 -4.71 33.59
CA HIS A 473 -7.76 -4.69 34.96
C HIS A 473 -6.74 -4.16 35.97
N GLU A 474 -5.50 -4.66 35.93
CA GLU A 474 -4.43 -4.18 36.82
C GLU A 474 -4.15 -2.68 36.64
N VAL A 475 -4.23 -2.18 35.40
CA VAL A 475 -4.13 -0.74 35.13
C VAL A 475 -5.29 0.00 35.77
N LEU A 476 -6.54 -0.46 35.63
CA LEU A 476 -7.73 0.23 36.14
C LEU A 476 -7.86 0.20 37.67
N ASP A 477 -7.40 -0.87 38.32
CA ASP A 477 -7.47 -1.05 39.77
C ASP A 477 -6.32 -0.36 40.51
N ARG A 478 -5.29 0.11 39.79
CA ARG A 478 -4.13 0.77 40.41
C ARG A 478 -4.47 2.16 40.94
N GLU A 479 -4.01 2.48 42.14
CA GLU A 479 -4.00 3.86 42.61
C GLU A 479 -2.87 4.63 41.90
N CYS A 480 -3.20 5.77 41.29
CA CYS A 480 -2.23 6.64 40.62
C CYS A 480 -1.94 7.88 41.47
N ASP A 481 -0.66 8.19 41.63
CA ASP A 481 -0.18 9.46 42.16
C ASP A 481 0.15 10.47 41.04
N ASP A 482 0.31 11.76 41.39
CA ASP A 482 0.66 12.85 40.46
C ASP A 482 1.99 12.61 39.70
N SER A 483 2.85 11.72 40.21
CA SER A 483 4.12 11.34 39.58
C SER A 483 3.97 10.32 38.44
N GLN A 484 2.84 9.60 38.36
CA GLN A 484 2.60 8.50 37.43
C GLN A 484 1.74 8.96 36.23
N THR A 485 2.22 9.97 35.52
CA THR A 485 1.45 10.65 34.47
C THR A 485 1.03 9.71 33.33
N LEU A 486 1.86 8.73 32.96
CA LEU A 486 1.54 7.80 31.88
C LEU A 486 0.44 6.82 32.29
N LEU A 487 0.56 6.25 33.49
CA LEU A 487 -0.42 5.30 34.02
C LEU A 487 -1.81 5.95 34.15
N SER A 488 -1.88 7.17 34.70
CA SER A 488 -3.14 7.92 34.81
C SER A 488 -3.80 8.19 33.45
N LYS A 489 -3.02 8.55 32.43
CA LYS A 489 -3.55 8.76 31.07
C LYS A 489 -4.00 7.46 30.42
N LEU A 490 -3.29 6.35 30.64
CA LEU A 490 -3.69 5.02 30.17
C LEU A 490 -4.96 4.53 30.86
N GLN A 491 -5.10 4.73 32.18
CA GLN A 491 -6.33 4.44 32.92
C GLN A 491 -7.53 5.17 32.31
N THR A 492 -7.36 6.46 32.05
CA THR A 492 -8.40 7.29 31.41
C THR A 492 -8.77 6.72 30.04
N LEU A 493 -7.78 6.39 29.21
CA LEU A 493 -8.01 5.84 27.87
C LEU A 493 -8.70 4.48 27.92
N PHE A 494 -8.24 3.54 28.74
CA PHE A 494 -8.81 2.20 28.87
C PHE A 494 -10.24 2.24 29.43
N THR A 495 -10.49 3.14 30.38
CA THR A 495 -11.85 3.40 30.89
C THR A 495 -12.78 3.85 29.76
N LEU A 496 -12.34 4.80 28.93
CA LEU A 496 -13.14 5.30 27.82
C LEU A 496 -13.28 4.25 26.70
N LEU A 497 -12.24 3.47 26.38
CA LEU A 497 -12.34 2.38 25.41
C LEU A 497 -13.34 1.30 25.83
N MET A 498 -13.51 1.09 27.13
CA MET A 498 -14.45 0.12 27.68
C MET A 498 -15.88 0.64 27.79
N TYR A 499 -16.08 1.92 28.15
CA TYR A 499 -17.42 2.45 28.50
C TYR A 499 -17.93 3.60 27.64
N SER A 500 -17.10 4.21 26.80
CA SER A 500 -17.54 5.33 25.97
C SER A 500 -18.59 4.87 24.96
N PRO A 501 -19.67 5.64 24.75
CA PRO A 501 -20.66 5.36 23.71
C PRO A 501 -20.15 5.71 22.30
N ARG A 502 -18.97 6.34 22.18
CA ARG A 502 -18.41 6.81 20.91
C ARG A 502 -17.94 5.62 20.06
N ARG A 503 -18.02 5.74 18.74
CA ARG A 503 -17.39 4.76 17.83
C ARG A 503 -15.86 4.75 17.94
N SER A 504 -15.25 5.91 18.20
CA SER A 504 -13.81 6.09 18.25
C SER A 504 -13.41 7.23 19.18
N LEU A 505 -12.17 7.18 19.69
CA LEU A 505 -11.60 8.14 20.64
C LEU A 505 -10.30 8.73 20.11
N SER A 506 -9.97 9.94 20.55
CA SER A 506 -8.70 10.59 20.22
C SER A 506 -7.67 10.32 21.32
N PRO A 507 -6.58 9.57 21.07
CA PRO A 507 -5.62 9.21 22.11
C PRO A 507 -4.62 10.34 22.47
N THR A 508 -4.97 11.61 22.19
CA THR A 508 -4.06 12.76 22.24
C THR A 508 -3.30 12.88 23.57
N GLU A 509 -3.98 12.66 24.70
CA GLU A 509 -3.34 12.79 26.01
C GLU A 509 -2.29 11.72 26.26
N VAL A 510 -2.60 10.45 25.96
CA VAL A 510 -1.64 9.33 26.09
C VAL A 510 -0.46 9.56 25.15
N LEU A 511 -0.71 9.94 23.90
CA LEU A 511 0.34 10.20 22.91
C LEU A 511 1.33 11.29 23.35
N SER A 512 0.87 12.27 24.13
CA SER A 512 1.72 13.37 24.60
C SER A 512 2.71 12.95 25.68
N VAL A 513 2.41 11.88 26.43
CA VAL A 513 3.22 11.40 27.57
C VAL A 513 3.93 10.08 27.29
N SER A 514 3.48 9.29 26.31
CA SER A 514 4.04 7.96 26.00
C SER A 514 5.07 7.96 24.88
N ARG A 515 5.22 9.06 24.14
CA ARG A 515 6.09 9.12 22.96
C ARG A 515 7.56 9.22 23.39
N PRO A 516 8.45 8.35 22.88
CA PRO A 516 9.89 8.48 23.06
C PRO A 516 10.40 9.84 22.56
N SER A 517 11.41 10.42 23.22
CA SER A 517 12.02 11.69 22.80
C SER A 517 12.71 11.62 21.43
N SER A 518 13.14 10.43 21.02
CA SER A 518 13.69 10.14 19.68
C SER A 518 12.63 10.15 18.58
N PHE A 519 11.34 10.01 18.91
CA PHE A 519 10.28 9.87 17.92
C PHE A 519 9.76 11.23 17.49
N VAL A 520 9.95 11.55 16.20
CA VAL A 520 9.48 12.82 15.65
C VAL A 520 7.95 12.76 15.43
N PRO A 521 7.17 13.74 15.95
CA PRO A 521 5.73 13.79 15.72
C PRO A 521 5.37 13.78 14.22
N GLY A 522 4.30 13.06 13.87
CA GLY A 522 3.80 12.97 12.49
C GLY A 522 4.64 12.07 11.56
N HIS A 523 5.74 11.49 12.04
CA HIS A 523 6.53 10.51 11.30
C HIS A 523 6.06 9.09 11.61
N GLN A 524 6.24 8.18 10.65
CA GLN A 524 6.04 6.76 10.87
C GLN A 524 7.20 6.21 11.73
N GLN A 525 6.89 5.27 12.60
CA GLN A 525 7.83 4.70 13.57
C GLN A 525 7.54 3.21 13.76
N ASP A 526 8.48 2.52 14.40
CA ASP A 526 8.37 1.10 14.70
C ASP A 526 7.47 0.85 15.93
N SER A 527 6.48 -0.04 15.77
CA SER A 527 5.54 -0.37 16.87
C SER A 527 6.15 -1.23 17.97
N SER A 528 7.18 -2.04 17.69
CA SER A 528 7.86 -2.85 18.71
C SER A 528 8.75 -1.97 19.58
N GLU A 529 9.47 -1.01 18.99
CA GLU A 529 10.27 -0.03 19.74
C GLU A 529 9.38 0.84 20.65
N TYR A 530 8.22 1.29 20.14
CA TYR A 530 7.23 1.99 20.96
C TYR A 530 6.70 1.11 22.10
N LEU A 531 6.38 -0.16 21.84
CA LEU A 531 5.88 -1.09 22.86
C LEU A 531 6.92 -1.28 23.98
N THR A 532 8.18 -1.54 23.64
CA THR A 532 9.27 -1.70 24.62
C THR A 532 9.40 -0.44 25.48
N HIS A 533 9.50 0.73 24.84
CA HIS A 533 9.60 2.00 25.57
C HIS A 533 8.40 2.24 26.50
N LEU A 534 7.18 1.97 26.02
CA LEU A 534 5.96 2.16 26.80
C LEU A 534 5.96 1.26 28.05
N LEU A 535 6.33 -0.01 27.91
CA LEU A 535 6.39 -0.95 29.03
C LEU A 535 7.52 -0.60 30.01
N ASP A 536 8.65 -0.07 29.53
CA ASP A 536 9.75 0.40 30.37
C ASP A 536 9.35 1.58 31.24
N VAL A 537 8.79 2.63 30.63
CA VAL A 537 8.32 3.82 31.36
C VAL A 537 7.23 3.44 32.37
N LEU A 538 6.31 2.54 32.00
CA LEU A 538 5.28 2.05 32.92
C LEU A 538 5.87 1.28 34.09
N HIS A 539 6.83 0.40 33.84
CA HIS A 539 7.50 -0.35 34.90
C HIS A 539 8.24 0.60 35.87
N GLU A 540 8.99 1.57 35.35
CA GLU A 540 9.73 2.53 36.16
C GLU A 540 8.79 3.40 37.03
N GLN A 541 7.72 3.95 36.44
CA GLN A 541 6.74 4.77 37.17
C GLN A 541 6.01 3.97 38.25
N ASP A 542 5.68 2.71 37.99
CA ASP A 542 4.99 1.86 38.96
C ASP A 542 5.92 1.40 40.10
N MET A 543 7.19 1.13 39.81
CA MET A 543 8.19 0.83 40.83
C MET A 543 8.50 2.04 41.73
N LEU A 544 8.55 3.25 41.17
CA LEU A 544 8.75 4.49 41.92
C LEU A 544 7.58 4.82 42.86
N GLY A 545 6.34 4.66 42.39
CA GLY A 545 5.13 4.91 43.20
C GLY A 545 5.00 3.94 44.38
N ASN A 546 5.44 2.69 44.23
CA ASN A 546 5.44 1.71 45.31
C ASN A 546 6.38 2.04 46.47
N LEU A 547 7.48 2.77 46.21
CA LEU A 547 8.45 3.14 47.24
C LEU A 547 8.00 4.35 48.07
N THR A 548 6.98 5.10 47.63
CA THR A 548 6.47 6.31 48.29
C THR A 548 5.23 6.11 49.16
N SER A 549 4.62 4.92 49.18
CA SER A 549 3.47 4.64 50.06
C SER A 549 3.92 4.14 51.45
N PRO A 550 3.50 4.77 52.57
CA PRO A 550 3.83 4.28 53.91
C PRO A 550 2.98 3.03 54.25
N PRO A 551 3.51 2.05 55.01
CA PRO A 551 2.75 0.84 55.36
C PRO A 551 1.59 1.17 56.32
N PRO A 552 0.44 0.46 56.23
CA PRO A 552 -0.73 0.76 57.03
C PRO A 552 -0.49 0.34 58.49
N THR A 553 -0.47 1.30 59.41
CA THR A 553 -0.31 1.03 60.85
C THR A 553 -1.64 1.18 61.59
N THR A 554 -2.01 0.14 62.32
CA THR A 554 -3.17 0.03 63.21
C THR A 554 -3.03 0.84 64.51
N SER A 555 -3.95 1.81 64.73
CA SER A 555 -4.52 2.34 66.00
C SER A 555 -3.62 2.90 67.14
N PRO A 556 -4.14 3.80 68.02
CA PRO A 556 -3.35 4.90 68.63
C PRO A 556 -3.09 4.76 70.15
N LYS A 557 -1.96 5.31 70.66
CA LYS A 557 -1.78 5.72 72.09
C LYS A 557 -0.72 6.85 72.31
N GLN A 558 -1.22 7.99 72.81
CA GLN A 558 -0.79 8.90 73.91
C GLN A 558 0.69 9.32 74.17
N ASP A 559 0.87 10.66 74.12
CA ASP A 559 1.54 11.65 75.01
C ASP A 559 3.05 11.60 75.43
N GLU A 560 3.83 12.58 74.89
CA GLU A 560 4.85 13.54 75.48
C GLU A 560 6.06 13.04 76.35
N PRO A 561 7.16 13.84 76.56
CA PRO A 561 7.97 14.69 75.67
C PRO A 561 9.52 14.61 75.86
N GLU A 562 10.26 15.37 75.03
CA GLU A 562 11.64 15.96 75.16
C GLU A 562 12.82 15.18 75.81
N ASN A 563 13.91 14.96 75.06
CA ASN A 563 15.24 15.57 75.33
C ASN A 563 16.29 15.26 74.25
N GLY A 564 17.24 16.19 74.06
CA GLY A 564 18.29 16.13 73.05
C GLY A 564 19.59 15.42 73.44
N ASP A 565 20.56 15.57 72.52
CA ASP A 565 22.02 15.49 72.60
C ASP A 565 22.76 14.49 71.68
N MET A 566 23.61 15.12 70.87
CA MET A 566 24.71 14.67 69.99
C MET A 566 25.55 13.48 70.47
N LYS A 567 25.99 12.64 69.51
CA LYS A 567 27.38 12.58 68.99
C LYS A 567 27.61 11.30 68.17
N LEU A 568 28.18 11.43 66.97
CA LEU A 568 29.26 10.55 66.54
C LEU A 568 30.15 11.26 65.54
N ASP A 569 31.43 11.27 65.92
CA ASP A 569 32.57 11.95 65.35
C ASP A 569 33.21 11.08 64.25
N GLU A 570 33.91 11.77 63.36
CA GLU A 570 34.55 11.28 62.15
C GLU A 570 35.71 10.31 62.40
N THR A 571 35.92 9.38 61.45
CA THR A 571 37.27 9.13 60.89
C THR A 571 37.16 8.79 59.40
N SER A 572 37.30 9.83 58.57
CA SER A 572 38.17 9.94 57.37
C SER A 572 38.55 8.70 56.55
N ILE A 573 38.44 8.80 55.20
CA ILE A 573 39.59 8.82 54.26
C ILE A 573 39.14 9.29 52.85
N THR A 574 39.52 10.54 52.55
CA THR A 574 39.97 11.17 51.29
C THR A 574 39.30 10.90 49.92
N ARG A 575 38.54 11.93 49.54
CA ARG A 575 38.38 12.56 48.22
C ARG A 575 39.70 12.72 47.44
N TRP A 576 39.67 12.43 46.13
CA TRP A 576 40.46 13.16 45.13
C TRP A 576 39.49 13.88 44.20
N THR A 577 39.54 15.21 44.26
CA THR A 577 38.95 16.12 43.27
C THR A 577 40.06 16.83 42.54
N THR A 578 39.83 17.13 41.28
CA THR A 578 40.24 18.40 40.69
C THR A 578 39.06 18.96 39.91
N GLU A 579 38.40 19.93 40.51
CA GLU A 579 37.61 20.94 39.81
C GLU A 579 38.59 21.96 39.22
N GLU A 580 38.31 22.43 38.00
CA GLU A 580 38.58 23.81 37.64
C GLU A 580 37.31 24.40 37.02
N ASP A 581 36.78 25.42 37.69
CA ASP A 581 35.74 26.32 37.20
C ASP A 581 36.24 27.10 35.98
N LEU A 582 35.50 27.04 34.88
CA LEU A 582 35.33 28.19 33.99
C LEU A 582 33.89 28.22 33.46
N SER A 583 33.19 29.25 33.92
CA SER A 583 32.02 29.85 33.29
C SER A 583 32.24 30.02 31.78
N ASP A 584 31.44 29.35 30.95
CA ASP A 584 30.85 29.91 29.74
C ASP A 584 29.91 28.88 29.07
N ASN A 585 28.82 29.40 28.49
CA ASN A 585 27.78 28.67 27.79
C ASN A 585 28.32 27.56 26.86
N ASN A 586 27.97 26.29 27.12
CA ASN A 586 27.69 25.29 26.08
C ASN A 586 27.05 24.01 26.67
N ILE A 587 25.84 23.72 26.20
CA ILE A 587 25.10 22.48 26.45
C ILE A 587 25.79 21.35 25.69
N LEU A 588 26.42 20.41 26.39
CA LEU A 588 26.95 19.17 25.80
C LEU A 588 25.79 18.25 25.42
N GLN A 589 25.43 18.30 24.13
CA GLN A 589 24.57 17.32 23.45
C GLN A 589 25.17 15.91 23.59
N ARG A 590 24.45 14.98 24.24
CA ARG A 590 24.58 13.55 23.92
C ARG A 590 24.03 13.36 22.50
N LYS A 591 24.93 13.32 21.52
CA LYS A 591 24.63 12.89 20.16
C LYS A 591 24.38 11.39 20.15
N ALA A 592 23.13 10.99 20.39
CA ALA A 592 22.60 9.79 19.77
C ALA A 592 22.31 10.16 18.32
N HIS A 593 23.20 9.77 17.41
CA HIS A 593 23.02 10.02 15.99
C HIS A 593 21.85 9.16 15.47
N SER A 594 20.76 9.85 15.13
CA SER A 594 19.65 9.30 14.35
C SER A 594 20.16 8.81 13.00
N LEU A 595 19.82 7.58 12.62
CA LEU A 595 20.23 6.91 11.39
C LEU A 595 19.57 7.47 10.11
N ALA A 596 19.04 8.69 10.14
CA ALA A 596 18.39 9.34 8.99
C ALA A 596 19.27 10.34 8.22
N ASP A 597 20.47 10.69 8.71
CA ASP A 597 21.30 11.75 8.11
C ASP A 597 22.51 11.20 7.33
N PHE A 598 22.28 10.52 6.21
CA PHE A 598 23.27 10.40 5.13
C PHE A 598 22.56 10.34 3.78
N SER A 599 22.11 11.50 3.29
CA SER A 599 21.60 11.63 1.91
C SER A 599 22.21 12.78 1.11
N ASN A 600 23.26 13.44 1.59
CA ASN A 600 23.99 14.44 0.83
C ASN A 600 25.46 14.03 0.67
N GLY A 601 25.85 13.74 -0.58
CA GLY A 601 27.24 13.55 -0.95
C GLY A 601 27.96 14.89 -1.02
N GLU A 602 28.99 15.06 -0.21
CA GLU A 602 30.05 16.04 -0.43
C GLU A 602 31.41 15.42 -0.07
N ASP A 603 32.33 15.53 -1.02
CA ASP A 603 33.72 15.07 -0.95
C ASP A 603 34.54 15.89 0.08
N VAL A 604 35.18 15.23 1.05
CA VAL A 604 36.34 15.82 1.77
C VAL A 604 37.41 14.75 2.04
N GLN A 605 38.65 15.14 1.73
CA GLN A 605 39.88 14.37 1.65
C GLN A 605 40.41 13.84 3.00
N GLY A 606 40.84 12.58 2.96
CA GLY A 606 42.04 11.98 3.56
C GLY A 606 42.55 12.45 4.93
N GLN A 607 42.25 11.68 5.97
CA GLN A 607 43.19 11.38 7.04
C GLN A 607 43.08 9.91 7.46
N GLN A 608 44.22 9.21 7.43
CA GLN A 608 44.38 7.86 7.98
C GLN A 608 44.18 7.89 9.49
N LEU A 609 43.22 7.12 10.01
CA LEU A 609 43.28 6.58 11.37
C LEU A 609 42.92 5.10 11.33
N SER A 610 43.81 4.32 11.92
CA SER A 610 43.88 2.87 11.95
C SER A 610 42.95 2.27 12.99
N GLY A 611 42.29 1.16 12.63
CA GLY A 611 42.10 0.00 13.49
C GLY A 611 40.88 -0.02 14.40
N SER A 612 40.05 -1.04 14.19
CA SER A 612 39.13 -1.65 15.15
C SER A 612 37.74 -1.03 15.29
N HIS A 613 36.84 -1.38 14.38
CA HIS A 613 35.39 -1.33 14.62
C HIS A 613 34.83 -2.76 14.47
N SER A 614 34.43 -3.33 15.60
CA SER A 614 33.65 -4.56 15.69
C SER A 614 32.19 -4.13 15.73
N ASP A 615 31.50 -4.23 14.60
CA ASP A 615 30.05 -3.98 14.50
C ASP A 615 29.30 -5.23 14.96
N SER A 616 29.05 -5.31 16.27
CA SER A 616 28.17 -6.31 16.87
C SER A 616 26.91 -5.61 17.38
N ALA A 617 26.00 -5.28 16.46
CA ALA A 617 24.61 -4.96 16.80
C ALA A 617 23.82 -6.27 16.99
N ASP A 618 24.26 -7.10 17.93
CA ASP A 618 23.49 -8.25 18.41
C ASP A 618 23.56 -8.30 19.93
N SER A 619 22.53 -7.71 20.55
CA SER A 619 22.21 -7.90 21.95
C SER A 619 20.69 -7.78 22.05
N GLY A 620 19.99 -8.81 21.58
CA GLY A 620 18.55 -9.00 21.76
C GLY A 620 18.13 -9.32 23.20
N ILE A 621 18.85 -8.84 24.20
CA ILE A 621 18.45 -8.80 25.61
C ILE A 621 18.87 -7.43 26.10
N GLN A 622 17.90 -6.55 26.40
CA GLN A 622 18.19 -5.32 27.12
C GLN A 622 18.66 -5.68 28.53
N SER A 623 19.97 -5.78 28.69
CA SER A 623 20.62 -5.90 30.00
C SER A 623 20.40 -4.60 30.77
N VAL A 624 19.50 -4.64 31.75
CA VAL A 624 19.45 -3.64 32.81
C VAL A 624 20.73 -3.78 33.64
N GLY A 625 21.47 -2.67 33.77
CA GLY A 625 22.85 -2.64 34.26
C GLY A 625 23.13 -3.48 35.51
N GLY A 626 24.19 -4.27 35.45
CA GLY A 626 24.73 -5.00 36.59
C GLY A 626 25.38 -4.04 37.59
N CYS A 627 24.83 -3.99 38.82
CA CYS A 627 25.56 -3.60 40.01
C CYS A 627 25.87 -4.87 40.82
N ASP A 628 27.17 -5.11 41.08
CA ASP A 628 27.63 -6.17 41.98
C ASP A 628 26.95 -6.04 43.36
N SER A 629 26.42 -7.15 43.87
CA SER A 629 25.55 -7.20 45.05
C SER A 629 26.22 -6.72 46.34
N PRO A 630 25.42 -6.19 47.29
CA PRO A 630 25.03 -7.05 48.41
C PRO A 630 23.54 -6.97 48.83
N GLN A 631 22.92 -8.16 48.93
CA GLN A 631 21.66 -8.55 49.59
C GLN A 631 20.29 -8.16 48.96
N PRO A 632 19.31 -9.10 48.94
CA PRO A 632 17.97 -8.86 48.40
C PRO A 632 17.10 -8.06 49.38
N PRO A 633 16.38 -7.02 48.93
CA PRO A 633 15.35 -6.38 49.74
C PRO A 633 14.14 -7.33 49.92
N PRO A 634 13.33 -7.14 50.97
CA PRO A 634 12.30 -8.10 51.38
C PRO A 634 11.10 -8.11 50.41
N SER A 635 10.62 -9.32 50.07
CA SER A 635 9.27 -9.68 49.59
C SER A 635 8.50 -8.72 48.65
N SER A 636 8.58 -9.04 47.35
CA SER A 636 7.47 -9.11 46.37
C SER A 636 6.57 -7.90 46.10
N VAL A 637 7.14 -6.75 45.72
CA VAL A 637 6.36 -5.75 44.97
C VAL A 637 6.80 -5.79 43.51
N HIS A 638 6.02 -6.49 42.68
CA HIS A 638 6.21 -6.53 41.23
C HIS A 638 5.34 -5.47 40.58
N SER A 639 5.87 -4.72 39.61
CA SER A 639 5.05 -3.79 38.83
C SER A 639 4.00 -4.53 37.99
N ILE A 640 2.94 -3.84 37.59
CA ILE A 640 1.89 -4.37 36.71
C ILE A 640 2.49 -5.02 35.46
N VAL A 641 3.48 -4.37 34.86
CA VAL A 641 4.20 -4.87 33.68
C VAL A 641 4.91 -6.18 34.00
N GLN A 642 5.61 -6.27 35.14
CA GLN A 642 6.33 -7.48 35.54
C GLN A 642 5.36 -8.63 35.86
N GLN A 643 4.21 -8.35 36.45
CA GLN A 643 3.21 -9.37 36.77
C GLN A 643 2.53 -9.94 35.51
N CYS A 644 2.30 -9.10 34.49
CA CYS A 644 1.63 -9.52 33.26
C CYS A 644 2.60 -10.16 32.25
N PHE A 645 3.70 -9.46 31.95
CA PHE A 645 4.58 -9.79 30.83
C PHE A 645 5.97 -10.28 31.26
N GLY A 646 6.31 -10.23 32.55
CA GLY A 646 7.64 -10.57 33.04
C GLY A 646 7.92 -12.07 33.06
N GLY A 647 9.03 -12.47 32.45
CA GLY A 647 9.64 -13.80 32.56
C GLY A 647 11.10 -13.72 32.98
N LYS A 648 11.74 -14.86 33.27
CA LYS A 648 13.18 -14.98 33.56
C LYS A 648 13.86 -15.93 32.59
N MET A 649 14.98 -15.49 32.04
CA MET A 649 15.83 -16.23 31.10
C MET A 649 17.19 -16.51 31.74
N LEU A 650 17.70 -17.74 31.57
CA LEU A 650 19.05 -18.14 31.92
C LEU A 650 19.91 -18.19 30.66
N THR A 651 20.96 -17.38 30.62
CA THR A 651 22.01 -17.44 29.61
C THR A 651 23.20 -18.23 30.17
N THR A 652 23.61 -19.28 29.48
CA THR A 652 24.80 -20.07 29.84
C THR A 652 25.86 -19.95 28.75
N TYR A 653 27.08 -19.61 29.16
CA TYR A 653 28.28 -19.60 28.31
C TYR A 653 29.19 -20.74 28.73
N GLN A 654 29.46 -21.68 27.83
CA GLN A 654 30.37 -22.79 28.08
C GLN A 654 31.61 -22.68 27.19
N CYS A 655 32.78 -22.55 27.80
CA CYS A 655 34.04 -22.52 27.06
C CYS A 655 34.34 -23.90 26.43
N LEU A 656 34.71 -23.95 25.16
CA LEU A 656 35.00 -25.20 24.46
C LEU A 656 36.38 -25.78 24.79
N ASP A 657 37.29 -24.98 25.34
CA ASP A 657 38.66 -25.41 25.69
C ASP A 657 38.76 -25.97 27.12
N CYS A 658 38.19 -25.28 28.11
CA CYS A 658 38.30 -25.66 29.53
C CYS A 658 36.98 -26.15 30.14
N HIS A 659 35.89 -26.12 29.38
CA HIS A 659 34.55 -26.54 29.82
C HIS A 659 34.02 -25.80 31.06
N SER A 660 34.54 -24.61 31.36
CA SER A 660 33.96 -23.76 32.41
C SER A 660 32.65 -23.15 31.94
N GLU A 661 31.65 -23.16 32.82
CA GLU A 661 30.36 -22.52 32.60
C GLU A 661 30.27 -21.20 33.36
N SER A 662 29.78 -20.17 32.67
CA SER A 662 29.35 -18.90 33.25
C SER A 662 27.85 -18.76 33.00
N VAL A 663 27.08 -18.48 34.05
CA VAL A 663 25.62 -18.38 33.99
C VAL A 663 25.17 -17.00 34.39
N HIS A 664 24.20 -16.46 33.68
CA HIS A 664 23.58 -15.17 33.95
C HIS A 664 22.07 -15.26 33.83
N THR A 665 21.35 -14.62 34.74
CA THR A 665 19.88 -14.65 34.76
C THR A 665 19.34 -13.26 34.55
N ASP A 666 18.53 -13.09 33.50
CA ASP A 666 17.90 -11.84 33.10
C ASP A 666 16.38 -11.92 33.18
N VAL A 667 15.73 -10.78 33.35
CA VAL A 667 14.28 -10.64 33.21
C VAL A 667 13.96 -10.19 31.79
N PHE A 668 12.92 -10.75 31.17
CA PHE A 668 12.44 -10.33 29.84
C PHE A 668 10.95 -10.03 29.86
N ARG A 669 10.48 -9.24 28.88
CA ARG A 669 9.07 -8.84 28.72
C ARG A 669 8.50 -9.23 27.37
N ASP A 670 9.36 -9.26 26.36
CA ASP A 670 9.10 -9.79 25.03
C ASP A 670 10.27 -10.68 24.58
N ILE A 671 10.01 -11.53 23.58
CA ILE A 671 11.03 -12.31 22.88
C ILE A 671 11.07 -11.83 21.44
N GLN A 672 12.25 -11.41 20.98
CA GLN A 672 12.45 -10.95 19.61
C GLN A 672 13.00 -12.08 18.74
N LEU A 673 12.19 -12.55 17.80
CA LEU A 673 12.49 -13.70 16.95
C LEU A 673 13.17 -13.27 15.66
N SER A 674 14.39 -13.78 15.45
CA SER A 674 15.17 -13.58 14.22
C SER A 674 14.91 -14.69 13.21
N PHE A 675 14.98 -14.36 11.93
CA PHE A 675 14.93 -15.34 10.84
C PHE A 675 16.31 -15.98 10.64
N PRO A 676 16.41 -17.32 10.51
CA PRO A 676 17.68 -17.99 10.21
C PRO A 676 18.35 -17.46 8.93
N ASP A 677 19.68 -17.40 8.91
CA ASP A 677 20.44 -16.84 7.77
C ASP A 677 20.26 -17.61 6.46
N ARG A 678 19.93 -18.90 6.54
CA ARG A 678 19.80 -19.81 5.39
C ARG A 678 18.38 -20.00 4.88
N THR A 679 17.40 -19.28 5.44
CA THR A 679 16.01 -19.38 4.97
C THR A 679 15.90 -18.80 3.56
N HIS A 680 15.41 -19.60 2.62
CA HIS A 680 15.10 -19.12 1.27
C HIS A 680 13.79 -18.31 1.29
N GLN A 681 13.64 -17.31 0.42
CA GLN A 681 12.45 -16.44 0.41
C GLN A 681 11.12 -17.19 0.16
N ASP A 682 11.19 -18.36 -0.46
CA ASP A 682 10.04 -19.21 -0.80
C ASP A 682 9.76 -20.32 0.22
N GLU A 683 10.53 -20.40 1.32
CA GLU A 683 10.35 -21.41 2.36
C GLU A 683 9.28 -20.98 3.36
N ASP A 684 8.26 -21.82 3.55
CA ASP A 684 7.23 -21.64 4.57
C ASP A 684 7.81 -21.98 5.94
N LEU A 685 7.81 -21.02 6.86
CA LEU A 685 8.30 -21.19 8.24
C LEU A 685 7.15 -21.33 9.22
N GLU A 686 7.33 -22.10 10.28
CA GLU A 686 6.40 -22.10 11.41
C GLU A 686 6.88 -21.19 12.55
N LEU A 687 5.96 -20.55 13.26
CA LEU A 687 6.32 -19.71 14.41
C LEU A 687 7.05 -20.49 15.51
N GLN A 688 6.71 -21.77 15.70
CA GLN A 688 7.39 -22.63 16.67
C GLN A 688 8.85 -22.86 16.30
N GLU A 689 9.18 -22.98 15.01
CA GLU A 689 10.57 -23.13 14.54
C GLU A 689 11.40 -21.89 14.86
N LEU A 690 10.82 -20.69 14.77
CA LEU A 690 11.51 -19.45 15.14
C LEU A 690 11.78 -19.37 16.65
N ILE A 691 10.85 -19.85 17.48
CA ILE A 691 11.03 -19.96 18.93
C ILE A 691 12.14 -20.96 19.25
N ASP A 692 12.10 -22.14 18.63
CA ASP A 692 13.09 -23.21 18.84
C ASP A 692 14.48 -22.76 18.37
N TYR A 693 14.54 -22.01 17.26
CA TYR A 693 15.77 -21.38 16.78
C TYR A 693 16.32 -20.36 17.78
N PHE A 694 15.46 -19.48 18.34
CA PHE A 694 15.87 -18.52 19.37
C PHE A 694 16.45 -19.19 20.62
N LEU A 695 15.93 -20.36 21.01
CA LEU A 695 16.40 -21.12 22.17
C LEU A 695 17.56 -22.09 21.84
N SER A 696 17.91 -22.24 20.57
CA SER A 696 18.97 -23.14 20.14
C SER A 696 20.36 -22.65 20.59
N PRO A 697 21.27 -23.55 21.00
CA PRO A 697 22.63 -23.15 21.35
C PRO A 697 23.39 -22.61 20.14
N GLU A 698 24.05 -21.47 20.31
CA GLU A 698 24.89 -20.85 19.28
C GLU A 698 26.37 -20.99 19.61
N LYS A 699 27.21 -20.97 18.57
CA LYS A 699 28.67 -21.06 18.72
C LYS A 699 29.29 -19.68 18.56
N LEU A 700 30.01 -19.26 19.60
CA LEU A 700 30.80 -18.05 19.66
C LEU A 700 32.22 -18.35 19.17
N CYS A 701 32.55 -17.95 17.94
CA CYS A 701 33.87 -18.18 17.32
C CYS A 701 34.28 -17.01 16.40
N GLY A 702 35.51 -17.06 15.87
CA GLY A 702 36.02 -16.01 14.98
C GLY A 702 36.21 -14.67 15.69
N GLU A 703 35.52 -13.63 15.22
CA GLU A 703 35.50 -12.29 15.84
C GLU A 703 34.59 -12.24 17.08
N ASN A 704 33.62 -13.15 17.19
CA ASN A 704 32.63 -13.21 18.28
C ASN A 704 33.08 -14.14 19.42
N LYS A 705 34.38 -14.21 19.73
CA LYS A 705 34.89 -15.11 20.79
C LYS A 705 34.53 -14.63 22.19
N TYR A 706 34.30 -15.57 23.10
CA TYR A 706 33.97 -15.30 24.51
C TYR A 706 35.25 -15.15 25.34
N TRP A 707 35.30 -14.16 26.24
CA TRP A 707 36.38 -14.05 27.22
C TRP A 707 36.15 -15.03 28.37
N CYS A 708 37.02 -16.04 28.49
CA CYS A 708 36.95 -17.02 29.57
C CYS A 708 37.92 -16.68 30.70
N ASP A 709 37.42 -16.44 31.91
CA ASP A 709 38.24 -16.08 33.07
C ASP A 709 39.20 -17.19 33.52
N LYS A 710 38.80 -18.47 33.41
CA LYS A 710 39.69 -19.60 33.73
C LYS A 710 40.85 -19.74 32.74
N CYS A 711 40.61 -19.43 31.47
CA CYS A 711 41.63 -19.46 30.42
C CYS A 711 42.38 -18.12 30.30
N ALA A 712 41.92 -17.07 30.99
CA ALA A 712 42.39 -15.69 30.90
C ALA A 712 42.56 -15.20 29.44
N GLY A 713 41.56 -15.43 28.58
CA GLY A 713 41.62 -15.02 27.18
C GLY A 713 40.37 -15.31 26.35
N LEU A 714 40.35 -14.81 25.11
CA LEU A 714 39.29 -15.04 24.13
C LEU A 714 39.32 -16.48 23.61
N ARG A 715 38.24 -17.22 23.82
CA ARG A 715 38.08 -18.64 23.47
C ARG A 715 36.79 -18.86 22.71
N ASP A 716 36.76 -19.97 21.97
CA ASP A 716 35.52 -20.42 21.37
C ASP A 716 34.62 -20.94 22.50
N ALA A 717 33.33 -20.60 22.43
CA ALA A 717 32.35 -20.97 23.44
C ALA A 717 31.00 -21.31 22.81
N THR A 718 30.13 -21.94 23.59
CA THR A 718 28.72 -22.13 23.25
C THR A 718 27.87 -21.25 24.17
N ARG A 719 26.98 -20.44 23.59
CA ARG A 719 25.95 -19.69 24.32
C ARG A 719 24.61 -20.41 24.17
N SER A 720 23.89 -20.61 25.27
CA SER A 720 22.55 -21.21 25.26
C SER A 720 21.58 -20.45 26.15
N LEU A 721 20.34 -20.31 25.69
CA LEU A 721 19.26 -19.64 26.40
C LEU A 721 18.26 -20.67 26.92
N ARG A 722 17.76 -20.47 28.15
CA ARG A 722 16.71 -21.33 28.74
C ARG A 722 15.74 -20.49 29.58
N VAL A 723 14.44 -20.74 29.43
CA VAL A 723 13.43 -20.03 30.24
C VAL A 723 13.33 -20.67 31.61
N LEU A 724 13.47 -19.87 32.68
CA LEU A 724 13.33 -20.29 34.07
C LEU A 724 11.92 -20.03 34.60
N GLU A 725 11.40 -18.84 34.31
CA GLU A 725 10.05 -18.42 34.66
C GLU A 725 9.40 -17.87 33.41
N SER A 726 8.29 -18.45 32.98
CA SER A 726 7.55 -17.96 31.82
C SER A 726 6.54 -16.88 32.24
N PRO A 727 6.20 -15.91 31.36
CA PRO A 727 5.26 -14.84 31.69
C PRO A 727 3.80 -15.32 31.64
N THR A 728 2.85 -14.59 32.25
CA THR A 728 1.41 -14.95 32.09
C THR A 728 0.93 -14.66 30.67
N HIS A 729 1.41 -13.57 30.10
CA HIS A 729 1.19 -13.14 28.72
C HIS A 729 2.54 -13.04 28.01
N LEU A 730 2.70 -13.81 26.93
CA LEU A 730 3.91 -13.88 26.13
C LEU A 730 3.79 -12.95 24.92
N ILE A 731 4.75 -12.04 24.78
CA ILE A 731 4.87 -11.15 23.63
C ILE A 731 6.01 -11.66 22.73
N LEU A 732 5.70 -11.90 21.46
CA LEU A 732 6.67 -12.31 20.44
C LEU A 732 6.74 -11.25 19.35
N SER A 733 7.94 -10.72 19.09
CA SER A 733 8.18 -9.70 18.07
C SER A 733 9.05 -10.29 16.94
N LEU A 734 8.55 -10.35 15.71
CA LEU A 734 9.28 -10.93 14.59
C LEU A 734 10.14 -9.86 13.91
N LYS A 735 11.47 -10.07 13.83
CA LYS A 735 12.41 -9.14 13.19
C LYS A 735 12.34 -9.25 11.67
N HIS A 736 11.23 -8.80 11.09
CA HIS A 736 10.98 -8.75 9.64
C HIS A 736 11.88 -7.76 8.89
N PHE A 737 12.93 -7.23 9.49
CA PHE A 737 13.72 -6.14 8.94
C PHE A 737 15.20 -6.53 8.95
N ARG A 738 15.82 -6.51 7.78
CA ARG A 738 17.24 -6.86 7.60
C ARG A 738 17.95 -5.75 6.87
N TYR A 739 19.14 -5.41 7.36
CA TYR A 739 20.09 -4.57 6.63
C TYR A 739 20.95 -5.44 5.72
N ASN A 740 21.03 -5.10 4.44
CA ASN A 740 21.92 -5.76 3.50
C ASN A 740 23.21 -4.93 3.38
N PRO A 741 24.34 -5.41 3.94
CA PRO A 741 25.60 -4.66 3.92
C PRO A 741 26.21 -4.54 2.51
N VAL A 742 25.84 -5.41 1.57
CA VAL A 742 26.34 -5.37 0.19
C VAL A 742 25.64 -4.28 -0.62
N SER A 743 24.31 -4.21 -0.53
CA SER A 743 23.54 -3.18 -1.23
C SER A 743 23.42 -1.87 -0.45
N MET A 744 23.88 -1.84 0.81
CA MET A 744 23.69 -0.73 1.75
C MET A 744 22.22 -0.33 1.93
N THR A 745 21.30 -1.26 1.71
CA THR A 745 19.85 -1.02 1.80
C THR A 745 19.20 -1.80 2.92
N ARG A 746 18.15 -1.21 3.49
CA ARG A 746 17.26 -1.86 4.45
C ARG A 746 16.13 -2.56 3.70
N THR A 747 15.79 -3.77 4.10
CA THR A 747 14.80 -4.60 3.42
C THR A 747 13.85 -5.26 4.41
N LYS A 748 12.55 -5.24 4.09
CA LYS A 748 11.56 -6.05 4.81
C LYS A 748 11.66 -7.50 4.33
N LEU A 749 11.87 -8.42 5.26
CA LEU A 749 11.79 -9.86 5.07
C LEU A 749 10.32 -10.25 4.92
N LEU A 750 9.97 -10.68 3.72
CA LEU A 750 8.61 -11.09 3.35
C LEU A 750 8.43 -12.61 3.43
N HIS A 751 9.17 -13.29 4.32
CA HIS A 751 8.99 -14.73 4.53
C HIS A 751 7.55 -15.03 4.95
N LYS A 752 7.00 -16.13 4.41
CA LYS A 752 5.70 -16.62 4.81
C LYS A 752 5.86 -17.40 6.11
N VAL A 753 5.27 -16.87 7.18
CA VAL A 753 5.26 -17.50 8.50
C VAL A 753 3.86 -17.98 8.83
N HIS A 754 3.74 -19.24 9.23
CA HIS A 754 2.50 -19.84 9.71
C HIS A 754 2.34 -19.57 11.21
N TYR A 755 1.35 -18.72 11.53
CA TYR A 755 1.01 -18.36 12.90
C TYR A 755 0.05 -19.39 13.48
N THR A 756 0.55 -20.23 14.37
CA THR A 756 -0.27 -21.23 15.04
C THR A 756 -1.10 -20.61 16.16
N LYS A 757 -2.30 -21.15 16.37
CA LYS A 757 -3.19 -20.75 17.47
C LYS A 757 -2.58 -20.99 18.84
N GLN A 758 -1.69 -21.98 18.94
CA GLN A 758 -0.98 -22.34 20.16
C GLN A 758 0.51 -22.48 19.88
N VAL A 759 1.32 -22.07 20.84
CA VAL A 759 2.78 -22.23 20.85
C VAL A 759 3.22 -22.78 22.21
N GLU A 760 4.39 -23.40 22.24
CA GLU A 760 4.97 -23.96 23.46
C GLU A 760 6.32 -23.32 23.75
N ILE A 761 6.54 -22.97 25.02
CA ILE A 761 7.84 -22.51 25.51
C ILE A 761 8.37 -23.54 26.52
N PRO A 762 9.57 -24.10 26.31
CA PRO A 762 10.17 -25.00 27.27
C PRO A 762 10.68 -24.22 28.50
N VAL A 763 10.20 -24.60 29.68
CA VAL A 763 10.56 -24.00 30.97
C VAL A 763 11.31 -25.02 31.83
N LEU A 764 12.43 -24.60 32.40
CA LEU A 764 13.17 -25.39 33.38
C LEU A 764 12.46 -25.37 34.73
N ALA A 765 12.00 -26.54 35.20
CA ALA A 765 11.43 -26.63 36.53
C ALA A 765 12.50 -26.34 37.61
N THR A 766 12.05 -25.81 38.75
CA THR A 766 12.86 -25.37 39.90
C THR A 766 13.79 -26.46 40.47
N ASN A 767 13.55 -27.74 40.13
CA ASN A 767 14.36 -28.89 40.53
C ASN A 767 15.42 -29.33 39.49
N GLN A 768 15.68 -28.52 38.46
CA GLN A 768 16.77 -28.66 37.46
C GLN A 768 16.85 -30.00 36.67
N GLN A 769 15.87 -30.91 36.79
CA GLN A 769 15.91 -32.22 36.13
C GLN A 769 14.71 -32.54 35.21
N LEU A 770 13.63 -31.75 35.25
CA LEU A 770 12.43 -31.95 34.42
C LEU A 770 12.12 -30.66 33.65
N GLN A 771 12.11 -30.75 32.32
CA GLN A 771 11.68 -29.68 31.43
C GLN A 771 10.16 -29.81 31.22
N GLN A 772 9.41 -28.74 31.49
CA GLN A 772 7.97 -28.68 31.25
C GLN A 772 7.71 -27.67 30.13
N ASN A 773 6.86 -28.04 29.17
CA ASN A 773 6.43 -27.11 28.14
C ASN A 773 5.23 -26.31 28.66
N GLU A 774 5.36 -24.99 28.68
CA GLU A 774 4.26 -24.08 28.97
C GLU A 774 3.54 -23.75 27.65
N THR A 775 2.26 -24.08 27.55
CA THR A 775 1.45 -23.83 26.36
C THR A 775 0.80 -22.45 26.43
N TYR A 776 0.80 -21.75 25.31
CA TYR A 776 0.25 -20.41 25.16
C TYR A 776 -0.75 -20.37 24.00
N ARG A 777 -1.78 -19.52 24.09
CA ARG A 777 -2.80 -19.33 23.04
C ARG A 777 -2.82 -17.90 22.52
N LEU A 778 -2.82 -17.76 21.20
CA LEU A 778 -2.87 -16.47 20.50
C LEU A 778 -4.20 -15.77 20.80
N TYR A 779 -4.13 -14.51 21.20
CA TYR A 779 -5.33 -13.67 21.41
C TYR A 779 -5.22 -12.29 20.77
N ALA A 780 -4.03 -11.78 20.46
CA ALA A 780 -3.88 -10.56 19.68
C ALA A 780 -2.64 -10.57 18.79
N ALA A 781 -2.68 -9.81 17.70
CA ALA A 781 -1.60 -9.66 16.75
C ALA A 781 -1.62 -8.26 16.14
N VAL A 782 -0.51 -7.54 16.24
CA VAL A 782 -0.24 -6.30 15.50
C VAL A 782 0.32 -6.67 14.15
N VAL A 783 -0.31 -6.20 13.08
CA VAL A 783 0.07 -6.48 11.70
C VAL A 783 0.67 -5.22 11.08
N HIS A 784 1.77 -5.39 10.34
CA HIS A 784 2.37 -4.34 9.54
C HIS A 784 2.07 -4.57 8.05
N SER A 785 1.26 -3.69 7.46
CA SER A 785 1.00 -3.64 6.02
C SER A 785 2.00 -2.74 5.32
N GLY A 786 2.75 -3.28 4.35
CA GLY A 786 3.72 -2.53 3.58
C GLY A 786 4.91 -3.35 3.11
N LYS A 787 5.56 -2.93 2.01
CA LYS A 787 6.75 -3.58 1.42
C LYS A 787 8.08 -2.97 1.89
N SER A 788 8.03 -1.78 2.48
CA SER A 788 9.20 -1.05 2.97
C SER A 788 9.30 -1.14 4.50
N MET A 789 10.46 -0.84 5.05
CA MET A 789 10.61 -0.58 6.48
C MET A 789 10.32 0.88 6.83
N ASP A 790 10.52 1.79 5.87
CA ASP A 790 10.38 3.24 6.08
C ASP A 790 8.95 3.72 5.82
N SER A 791 8.08 2.85 5.32
CA SER A 791 6.68 3.19 5.06
C SER A 791 5.73 1.99 5.18
N GLY A 792 4.64 2.16 5.93
CA GLY A 792 3.56 1.18 6.02
C GLY A 792 2.39 1.65 6.89
N HIS A 793 1.54 0.70 7.27
CA HIS A 793 0.37 0.91 8.12
C HIS A 793 0.24 -0.21 9.15
N TYR A 794 -0.03 0.14 10.40
CA TYR A 794 -0.24 -0.82 11.49
C TYR A 794 -1.71 -0.92 11.86
N TYR A 795 -2.15 -2.14 12.16
CA TYR A 795 -3.49 -2.42 12.69
C TYR A 795 -3.46 -3.68 13.55
N THR A 796 -4.48 -3.89 14.39
CA THR A 796 -4.47 -4.97 15.40
C THR A 796 -5.64 -5.92 15.22
N TYR A 797 -5.34 -7.22 15.19
CA TYR A 797 -6.32 -8.27 15.46
C TYR A 797 -6.33 -8.56 16.95
N ALA A 798 -7.51 -8.67 17.56
CA ALA A 798 -7.60 -9.13 18.93
C ALA A 798 -8.91 -9.87 19.23
N GLN A 799 -8.83 -10.81 20.16
CA GLN A 799 -9.91 -11.68 20.60
C GLN A 799 -10.51 -11.18 21.93
N ASP A 800 -11.83 -11.15 22.04
CA ASP A 800 -12.51 -10.85 23.30
C ASP A 800 -12.80 -12.10 24.17
N SER A 801 -13.48 -11.90 25.30
CA SER A 801 -13.92 -12.94 26.23
C SER A 801 -14.95 -13.91 25.70
N SER A 802 -15.64 -13.53 24.62
CA SER A 802 -16.62 -14.37 23.94
C SER A 802 -15.99 -15.15 22.78
N ASP A 803 -14.65 -15.26 22.76
CA ASP A 803 -13.87 -15.87 21.69
C ASP A 803 -14.05 -15.19 20.31
N LYS A 804 -14.63 -13.98 20.25
CA LYS A 804 -14.84 -13.24 19.00
C LYS A 804 -13.62 -12.40 18.64
N TRP A 805 -13.26 -12.44 17.36
CA TRP A 805 -12.12 -11.67 16.83
C TRP A 805 -12.60 -10.35 16.25
N PHE A 806 -11.81 -9.31 16.50
CA PHE A 806 -12.02 -7.96 15.99
C PHE A 806 -10.75 -7.49 15.30
N VAL A 807 -10.91 -6.63 14.30
CA VAL A 807 -9.83 -5.87 13.67
C VAL A 807 -9.99 -4.42 14.06
N PHE A 808 -9.00 -3.91 14.76
CA PHE A 808 -8.87 -2.52 15.17
C PHE A 808 -7.97 -1.83 14.15
N ASN A 809 -8.58 -1.13 13.21
CA ASN A 809 -7.88 -0.34 12.20
C ASN A 809 -8.20 1.14 12.44
N ASP A 810 -7.40 1.77 13.29
CA ASP A 810 -7.62 3.14 13.78
C ASP A 810 -9.05 3.34 14.29
N ASP A 811 -9.84 4.25 13.69
CA ASP A 811 -11.17 4.62 14.15
C ASP A 811 -12.25 3.58 13.80
N ILE A 812 -11.89 2.56 13.01
CA ILE A 812 -12.79 1.53 12.51
C ILE A 812 -12.50 0.21 13.21
N VAL A 813 -13.53 -0.36 13.83
CA VAL A 813 -13.49 -1.70 14.42
C VAL A 813 -14.46 -2.62 13.70
N THR A 814 -13.96 -3.71 13.14
CA THR A 814 -14.76 -4.72 12.43
C THR A 814 -14.66 -6.09 13.10
N ILE A 815 -15.68 -6.92 12.93
CA ILE A 815 -15.65 -8.32 13.39
C ILE A 815 -14.92 -9.15 12.33
N SER A 816 -14.07 -10.07 12.77
CA SER A 816 -13.30 -10.96 11.89
C SER A 816 -13.15 -12.35 12.51
N SER A 817 -12.26 -13.17 11.97
CA SER A 817 -11.95 -14.52 12.42
C SER A 817 -10.43 -14.75 12.47
N LEU A 818 -10.01 -15.73 13.27
CA LEU A 818 -8.60 -16.15 13.33
C LEU A 818 -8.10 -16.66 11.97
N ASP A 819 -8.96 -17.32 11.18
CA ASP A 819 -8.61 -17.82 9.85
C ASP A 819 -8.17 -16.70 8.90
N ASN A 820 -8.72 -15.49 9.05
CA ASN A 820 -8.29 -14.36 8.24
C ASN A 820 -6.86 -13.93 8.61
N LEU A 821 -6.47 -14.03 9.88
CA LEU A 821 -5.11 -13.73 10.35
C LEU A 821 -4.08 -14.77 9.86
N THR A 822 -4.45 -16.04 9.81
CA THR A 822 -3.53 -17.13 9.43
C THR A 822 -3.36 -17.34 7.93
N ARG A 823 -4.24 -16.74 7.10
CA ARG A 823 -4.20 -16.82 5.63
C ARG A 823 -3.45 -15.68 4.95
N TRP A 824 -2.97 -14.69 5.70
CA TRP A 824 -2.31 -13.52 5.11
C TRP A 824 -1.05 -13.91 4.31
N GLN A 825 -0.91 -13.25 3.17
CA GLN A 825 0.27 -13.32 2.31
C GLN A 825 1.00 -11.96 2.38
N PRO A 826 2.33 -11.93 2.20
CA PRO A 826 3.06 -10.69 2.04
C PRO A 826 2.38 -9.77 1.01
N PRO A 827 2.24 -8.45 1.29
CA PRO A 827 3.09 -7.65 2.16
C PRO A 827 2.60 -7.48 3.61
N ASP A 828 1.43 -8.02 3.97
CA ASP A 828 0.85 -7.86 5.30
C ASP A 828 1.35 -8.98 6.21
N THR A 829 2.18 -8.60 7.18
CA THR A 829 2.89 -9.56 8.03
C THR A 829 2.60 -9.27 9.49
N PRO A 830 2.02 -10.22 10.25
CA PRO A 830 1.99 -10.13 11.70
C PRO A 830 3.38 -9.87 12.27
N TYR A 831 3.48 -8.80 13.04
CA TYR A 831 4.75 -8.25 13.50
C TYR A 831 4.95 -8.49 15.00
N ILE A 832 3.93 -8.21 15.81
CA ILE A 832 3.93 -8.43 17.26
C ILE A 832 2.75 -9.34 17.59
N LEU A 833 3.01 -10.45 18.26
CA LEU A 833 2.02 -11.45 18.62
C LEU A 833 1.90 -11.52 20.14
N PHE A 834 0.65 -11.59 20.62
CA PHE A 834 0.32 -11.68 22.02
C PHE A 834 -0.37 -13.02 22.29
N TYR A 835 0.26 -13.81 23.15
CA TYR A 835 -0.28 -15.08 23.61
C TYR A 835 -0.52 -15.09 25.12
N ALA A 836 -1.52 -15.83 25.58
CA ALA A 836 -1.84 -15.97 27.00
C ALA A 836 -1.84 -17.44 27.41
N ARG A 837 -1.51 -17.72 28.67
CA ARG A 837 -1.70 -19.07 29.22
C ARG A 837 -3.19 -19.45 29.21
N PRO A 838 -3.53 -20.72 28.93
CA PRO A 838 -4.92 -21.19 28.92
C PRO A 838 -5.73 -20.88 30.20
N SER A 839 -5.05 -20.83 31.36
CA SER A 839 -5.66 -20.49 32.66
C SER A 839 -6.19 -19.04 32.72
N GLU A 840 -5.60 -18.11 31.97
CA GLU A 840 -5.98 -16.70 31.97
C GLU A 840 -7.15 -16.41 31.00
N THR A 841 -7.30 -17.22 29.94
CA THR A 841 -8.38 -17.03 28.93
C THR A 841 -9.80 -17.26 29.46
N LEU A 842 -9.96 -17.94 30.60
CA LEU A 842 -11.26 -18.38 31.16
C LEU A 842 -11.95 -17.35 32.08
N GLN A 843 -11.35 -16.19 32.35
CA GLN A 843 -11.98 -15.17 33.17
C GLN A 843 -13.10 -14.45 32.37
N GLN A 844 -14.35 -14.64 32.81
CA GLN A 844 -15.56 -14.04 32.19
C GLN A 844 -15.63 -12.54 32.49
N GLU A 845 -15.97 -11.74 31.48
CA GLU A 845 -16.32 -10.32 31.66
C GLU A 845 -17.61 -10.21 32.49
N PRO A 846 -17.67 -9.36 33.53
CA PRO A 846 -18.94 -8.93 34.08
C PRO A 846 -19.71 -8.14 33.01
N SER A 847 -21.00 -8.40 32.86
CA SER A 847 -21.87 -7.73 31.89
C SER A 847 -21.76 -6.21 32.00
N SER A 848 -21.76 -5.51 30.86
CA SER A 848 -21.51 -4.07 30.69
C SER A 848 -22.39 -3.10 31.52
N GLN A 849 -23.41 -3.60 32.22
CA GLN A 849 -24.26 -2.81 33.13
C GLN A 849 -24.01 -3.08 34.61
N SER A 850 -23.29 -4.14 34.97
CA SER A 850 -22.97 -4.50 36.37
C SER A 850 -21.55 -4.11 36.80
N SER A 851 -20.69 -3.69 35.86
CA SER A 851 -19.26 -3.42 36.12
C SER A 851 -18.90 -1.95 36.39
N GLN A 852 -19.71 -0.97 35.98
CA GLN A 852 -19.41 0.46 36.24
C GLN A 852 -19.31 0.79 37.74
N SER A 853 -20.04 0.08 38.60
CA SER A 853 -20.00 0.25 40.06
C SER A 853 -18.70 -0.21 40.72
N THR A 854 -17.84 -0.92 39.98
CA THR A 854 -16.54 -1.42 40.48
C THR A 854 -15.41 -0.42 40.25
N LEU A 855 -15.58 0.54 39.33
CA LEU A 855 -14.59 1.58 39.06
C LEU A 855 -14.51 2.58 40.21
N SER A 856 -13.35 3.24 40.38
CA SER A 856 -13.22 4.37 41.28
C SER A 856 -14.16 5.52 40.88
N LEU A 857 -14.59 6.33 41.86
CA LEU A 857 -15.50 7.47 41.63
C LEU A 857 -14.96 8.44 40.56
N HIS A 858 -13.64 8.65 40.53
CA HIS A 858 -12.99 9.51 39.54
C HIS A 858 -13.15 8.98 38.10
N LEU A 859 -12.96 7.67 37.89
CA LEU A 859 -13.13 7.05 36.57
C LEU A 859 -14.60 7.05 36.13
N GLN A 860 -15.54 6.84 37.07
CA GLN A 860 -16.97 6.97 36.79
C GLN A 860 -17.34 8.40 36.34
N GLU A 861 -16.77 9.43 36.97
CA GLU A 861 -16.97 10.83 36.57
C GLU A 861 -16.43 11.12 35.16
N ILE A 862 -15.29 10.52 34.79
CA ILE A 862 -14.73 10.63 33.43
C ILE A 862 -15.71 10.05 32.39
N VAL A 863 -16.24 8.85 32.63
CA VAL A 863 -17.23 8.21 31.74
C VAL A 863 -18.50 9.05 31.64
N ALA A 864 -18.99 9.56 32.78
CA ALA A 864 -20.18 10.41 32.82
C ALA A 864 -19.99 11.70 32.02
N ARG A 865 -18.82 12.35 32.17
CA ARG A 865 -18.47 13.58 31.44
C ARG A 865 -18.39 13.34 29.94
N ASP A 866 -17.73 12.26 29.51
CA ASP A 866 -17.64 11.89 28.08
C ASP A 866 -19.02 11.56 27.49
N THR A 867 -19.82 10.79 28.23
CA THR A 867 -21.18 10.43 27.82
C THR A 867 -22.06 11.68 27.67
N LEU A 868 -21.98 12.64 28.61
CA LEU A 868 -22.69 13.91 28.52
C LEU A 868 -22.23 14.75 27.33
N ALA A 869 -20.92 14.84 27.09
CA ALA A 869 -20.37 15.54 25.94
C ALA A 869 -20.86 14.92 24.62
N PHE A 870 -20.83 13.59 24.51
CA PHE A 870 -21.37 12.87 23.36
C PHE A 870 -22.86 13.14 23.13
N ILE A 871 -23.68 13.14 24.18
CA ILE A 871 -25.11 13.45 24.08
C ILE A 871 -25.33 14.91 23.62
N GLN A 872 -24.54 15.86 24.12
CA GLN A 872 -24.61 17.26 23.74
C GLN A 872 -24.21 17.48 22.27
N GLU A 873 -23.11 16.86 21.84
CA GLU A 873 -22.66 16.85 20.43
C GLU A 873 -23.79 16.33 19.54
N ARG A 874 -24.39 15.17 19.87
CA ARG A 874 -25.52 14.59 19.14
C ARG A 874 -26.73 15.50 19.04
N LYS A 875 -27.10 16.19 20.14
CA LYS A 875 -28.21 17.16 20.12
C LYS A 875 -27.89 18.34 19.21
N SER A 876 -26.67 18.86 19.26
CA SER A 876 -26.23 19.98 18.42
C SER A 876 -26.20 19.61 16.92
N GLU A 877 -25.78 18.39 16.60
CA GLU A 877 -25.78 17.88 15.24
C GLU A 877 -27.19 17.60 14.72
N GLU A 878 -28.09 17.07 15.55
CA GLU A 878 -29.48 16.89 15.18
C GLU A 878 -30.16 18.25 14.92
N GLU A 879 -29.87 19.26 15.74
CA GLU A 879 -30.31 20.63 15.50
C GLU A 879 -29.74 21.20 14.20
N ARG A 880 -28.44 20.98 13.92
CA ARG A 880 -27.79 21.38 12.66
C ARG A 880 -28.46 20.70 11.47
N ARG A 881 -28.75 19.40 11.56
CA ARG A 881 -29.46 18.62 10.54
C ARG A 881 -30.89 19.13 10.34
N ARG A 882 -31.62 19.45 11.43
CA ARG A 882 -32.96 20.06 11.36
C ARG A 882 -32.92 21.44 10.71
N ARG A 883 -31.91 22.28 11.01
CA ARG A 883 -31.72 23.60 10.38
C ARG A 883 -31.40 23.45 8.89
N GLN A 884 -30.52 22.52 8.54
CA GLN A 884 -30.16 22.23 7.15
C GLN A 884 -31.37 21.69 6.37
N GLN A 885 -32.15 20.78 6.95
CA GLN A 885 -33.39 20.28 6.35
C GLN A 885 -34.45 21.38 6.18
N LYS A 886 -34.59 22.28 7.16
CA LYS A 886 -35.48 23.45 7.04
C LYS A 886 -35.01 24.40 5.94
N GLN A 887 -33.71 24.60 5.76
CA GLN A 887 -33.15 25.40 4.67
C GLN A 887 -33.36 24.74 3.31
N ILE A 888 -33.17 23.43 3.18
CA ILE A 888 -33.45 22.66 1.96
C ILE A 888 -34.94 22.74 1.61
N ASN A 889 -35.84 22.54 2.58
CA ASN A 889 -37.28 22.67 2.36
C ASN A 889 -37.70 24.10 2.01
N ALA A 890 -37.03 25.12 2.55
CA ALA A 890 -37.27 26.53 2.21
C ALA A 890 -36.75 26.89 0.81
N ALA A 891 -35.62 26.32 0.38
CA ALA A 891 -35.08 26.47 -0.97
C ALA A 891 -36.00 25.82 -2.00
N SER A 892 -36.50 24.61 -1.73
CA SER A 892 -37.47 23.91 -2.58
C SER A 892 -38.80 24.67 -2.72
N ARG A 893 -39.30 25.32 -1.65
CA ARG A 893 -40.48 26.22 -1.74
C ARG A 893 -40.23 27.49 -2.55
N ARG A 894 -39.01 28.02 -2.57
CA ARG A 894 -38.66 29.18 -3.41
C ARG A 894 -38.61 28.80 -4.88
N GLN A 895 -38.14 27.59 -5.20
CA GLN A 895 -38.09 27.07 -6.57
C GLN A 895 -39.48 26.82 -7.15
N ASN A 896 -40.40 26.23 -6.37
CA ASN A 896 -41.80 26.05 -6.79
C ASN A 896 -42.61 27.36 -6.92
N ARG A 897 -42.09 28.49 -6.41
CA ARG A 897 -42.73 29.81 -6.57
C ARG A 897 -42.35 30.47 -7.90
N TRP A 898 -41.25 30.05 -8.53
CA TRP A 898 -40.75 30.65 -9.77
C TRP A 898 -41.29 29.94 -11.03
N ASP A 899 -41.88 28.75 -10.87
CA ASP A 899 -42.48 27.98 -11.97
C ASP A 899 -43.97 28.30 -12.24
N ASN A 900 -44.60 29.14 -11.41
CA ASN A 900 -46.03 29.51 -11.57
C ASN A 900 -46.27 30.92 -12.12
N ASP A 901 -45.23 31.71 -12.44
CA ASP A 901 -45.37 33.09 -12.95
C ASP A 901 -45.02 33.20 -14.45
N ARG A 902 -45.50 32.23 -15.27
CA ARG A 902 -45.50 32.33 -16.73
C ARG A 902 -46.83 31.83 -17.30
N ASP A 903 -47.88 32.61 -17.10
CA ASP A 903 -49.01 32.64 -18.03
C ASP A 903 -49.58 34.06 -18.07
N ASP A 904 -49.82 34.53 -19.28
CA ASP A 904 -50.26 35.87 -19.66
C ASP A 904 -51.61 36.25 -19.02
N ASP A 905 -51.72 37.47 -18.46
CA ASP A 905 -52.97 38.22 -18.45
C ASP A 905 -52.71 39.75 -18.39
N PRO A 906 -53.55 40.58 -19.06
CA PRO A 906 -53.28 42.00 -19.33
C PRO A 906 -53.61 42.90 -18.13
N PRO A 907 -53.13 44.16 -18.08
CA PRO A 907 -53.21 44.95 -16.87
C PRO A 907 -54.59 45.59 -16.70
N PRO A 908 -55.08 45.69 -15.46
CA PRO A 908 -55.86 46.86 -15.09
C PRO A 908 -55.33 47.53 -13.80
N ASN A 909 -55.01 48.81 -13.98
CA ASN A 909 -55.46 49.96 -13.20
C ASN A 909 -55.21 50.07 -11.68
N CYS A 910 -54.85 51.30 -11.32
CA CYS A 910 -54.52 51.81 -9.99
C CYS A 910 -55.65 51.77 -8.96
N GLY A 911 -55.28 51.75 -7.67
CA GLY A 911 -56.10 52.18 -6.53
C GLY A 911 -55.87 51.30 -5.30
N ASP A 912 -55.10 51.70 -4.30
CA ASP A 912 -55.48 52.58 -3.16
C ASP A 912 -55.92 51.77 -1.92
N GLY A 913 -55.59 52.26 -0.73
CA GLY A 913 -56.18 51.82 0.56
C GLY A 913 -55.51 50.61 1.25
N MET A 914 -54.66 50.73 2.27
CA MET A 914 -54.90 51.16 3.66
C MET A 914 -55.42 50.04 4.60
N GLN A 915 -54.53 49.68 5.55
CA GLN A 915 -54.77 49.43 6.98
C GLN A 915 -55.41 48.12 7.55
N LEU A 916 -54.75 47.69 8.63
CA LEU A 916 -55.25 47.19 9.93
C LEU A 916 -55.81 45.74 9.98
N GLU A 917 -55.18 44.84 10.76
CA GLU A 917 -55.52 44.52 12.17
C GLU A 917 -56.98 43.99 12.31
N VAL A 918 -57.33 42.88 12.96
CA VAL A 918 -56.84 42.29 14.21
C VAL A 918 -57.57 40.95 14.45
N GLN A 919 -56.88 40.04 15.15
CA GLN A 919 -57.30 39.01 16.10
C GLN A 919 -58.59 38.17 15.98
N GLY A 920 -58.40 36.89 16.30
CA GLY A 920 -59.20 36.15 17.28
C GLY A 920 -60.31 35.28 16.68
N GLU A 921 -60.70 34.14 17.22
CA GLU A 921 -60.26 33.33 18.35
C GLU A 921 -61.19 32.07 18.35
N LEU A 922 -60.79 30.99 19.02
CA LEU A 922 -61.65 29.94 19.64
C LEU A 922 -62.38 28.95 18.69
N ARG A 923 -61.98 27.65 18.63
CA ARG A 923 -62.45 26.48 19.45
C ARG A 923 -63.92 26.07 19.19
N PRO A 924 -64.38 24.83 19.52
CA PRO A 924 -63.78 23.48 19.42
C PRO A 924 -64.77 22.35 18.96
N SER A 925 -64.24 21.21 18.47
CA SER A 925 -64.76 19.80 18.63
C SER A 925 -66.17 19.40 18.09
N PRO A 926 -66.60 18.11 18.05
CA PRO A 926 -65.93 16.80 17.85
C PRO A 926 -66.71 15.77 16.94
N LEU A 927 -66.06 14.62 16.65
CA LEU A 927 -66.57 13.23 16.45
C LEU A 927 -67.64 12.89 15.38
N PHE A 928 -67.40 11.83 14.57
CA PHE A 928 -68.11 10.53 14.57
C PHE A 928 -67.78 9.63 13.34
N LEU A 929 -67.14 8.48 13.63
CA LEU A 929 -67.39 7.09 13.19
C LEU A 929 -67.90 6.69 11.77
N SER A 930 -67.05 5.87 11.11
CA SER A 930 -67.26 4.53 10.49
C SER A 930 -68.23 4.29 9.30
N THR A 931 -67.62 3.96 8.14
CA THR A 931 -67.82 2.82 7.18
C THR A 931 -69.19 2.11 7.06
N PRO A 932 -69.63 1.65 5.86
CA PRO A 932 -69.21 0.33 5.35
C PRO A 932 -69.15 0.10 3.81
N LEU A 933 -68.58 -1.06 3.48
CA LEU A 933 -68.35 -1.73 2.18
C LEU A 933 -69.63 -2.06 1.36
N PHE A 934 -69.56 -2.06 0.02
CA PHE A 934 -69.58 -3.26 -0.87
C PHE A 934 -69.95 -2.95 -2.36
N ARG A 935 -69.05 -3.37 -3.27
CA ARG A 935 -69.20 -3.96 -4.64
C ARG A 935 -69.54 -3.13 -5.93
N PRO A 936 -69.06 -3.63 -7.11
CA PRO A 936 -69.12 -3.04 -8.47
C PRO A 936 -70.30 -3.65 -9.30
N PRO A 937 -70.39 -3.71 -10.67
CA PRO A 937 -69.58 -3.15 -11.79
C PRO A 937 -70.38 -2.56 -13.01
N ASN A 938 -69.61 -2.11 -14.03
CA ASN A 938 -69.87 -2.02 -15.50
C ASN A 938 -71.00 -1.15 -16.12
N HIS A 939 -70.64 -0.17 -16.98
CA HIS A 939 -70.66 -0.23 -18.47
C HIS A 939 -70.71 1.15 -19.17
N ARG A 940 -70.23 1.19 -20.45
CA ARG A 940 -70.46 2.13 -21.59
C ARG A 940 -69.30 3.11 -21.89
N ASN A 941 -68.97 3.50 -23.13
CA ASN A 941 -69.26 3.06 -24.51
C ASN A 941 -68.40 3.91 -25.51
N GLY A 942 -67.91 3.29 -26.58
CA GLY A 942 -67.83 3.82 -27.97
C GLY A 942 -66.78 4.89 -28.34
N CYS A 943 -66.36 5.08 -29.60
CA CYS A 943 -66.49 4.34 -30.87
C CYS A 943 -65.66 5.08 -31.96
N LEU A 944 -65.09 4.33 -32.93
CA LEU A 944 -64.86 4.64 -34.38
C LEU A 944 -63.41 4.62 -34.96
N PHE A 945 -63.16 3.49 -35.65
CA PHE A 945 -62.58 3.25 -37.01
C PHE A 945 -61.07 3.16 -37.34
N ILE A 946 -60.81 2.13 -38.17
CA ILE A 946 -59.58 1.49 -38.67
C ILE A 946 -59.47 1.75 -40.21
N PRO A 947 -58.34 1.53 -40.93
CA PRO A 947 -57.91 0.18 -41.39
C PRO A 947 -56.37 -0.10 -41.20
N ASN A 948 -55.94 -1.24 -40.64
CA ASN A 948 -55.71 -2.58 -41.24
C ASN A 948 -54.43 -2.64 -42.12
N LEU A 949 -53.44 -3.54 -41.95
CA LEU A 949 -53.43 -5.03 -41.93
C LEU A 949 -52.04 -5.54 -41.45
N ARG A 950 -51.94 -6.46 -40.46
CA ARG A 950 -51.79 -7.96 -40.54
C ARG A 950 -50.37 -8.44 -40.92
N ASP A 951 -49.73 -9.45 -40.32
CA ASP A 951 -50.20 -10.70 -39.68
C ASP A 951 -49.20 -11.26 -38.62
N SER A 952 -49.75 -12.02 -37.67
CA SER A 952 -49.11 -12.82 -36.58
C SER A 952 -48.60 -14.21 -37.08
N PRO A 953 -48.26 -15.23 -36.23
CA PRO A 953 -47.91 -15.26 -34.79
C PRO A 953 -46.65 -16.11 -34.43
N VAL A 954 -46.22 -15.99 -33.18
CA VAL A 954 -45.27 -16.89 -32.48
C VAL A 954 -46.05 -17.88 -31.62
N GLU A 955 -45.75 -19.17 -31.73
CA GLU A 955 -46.23 -20.22 -30.81
C GLU A 955 -45.08 -20.74 -29.93
N TYR A 956 -45.39 -20.86 -28.63
CA TYR A 956 -44.58 -21.44 -27.56
C TYR A 956 -44.91 -22.93 -27.40
N ILE A 957 -43.90 -23.81 -27.39
CA ILE A 957 -44.04 -25.18 -26.85
C ILE A 957 -42.72 -25.58 -26.14
N GLN A 958 -42.82 -25.94 -24.85
CA GLN A 958 -41.81 -26.75 -24.12
C GLN A 958 -41.91 -28.22 -24.55
N PRO A 959 -40.85 -29.06 -24.45
CA PRO A 959 -40.69 -29.90 -23.24
C PRO A 959 -39.25 -30.31 -22.88
N SER A 960 -39.11 -30.96 -21.72
CA SER A 960 -37.90 -31.49 -21.05
C SER A 960 -37.45 -32.91 -21.55
N PRO A 961 -36.57 -33.68 -20.85
CA PRO A 961 -35.22 -34.08 -21.28
C PRO A 961 -35.02 -35.60 -21.58
N ARG A 962 -33.96 -36.01 -22.31
CA ARG A 962 -33.22 -37.30 -22.14
C ARG A 962 -32.12 -37.53 -23.20
N ALA A 963 -30.94 -37.92 -22.70
CA ALA A 963 -29.94 -38.90 -23.19
C ALA A 963 -29.39 -38.83 -24.63
N ILE A 964 -28.06 -38.92 -24.77
CA ILE A 964 -27.32 -40.08 -25.32
C ILE A 964 -25.81 -39.76 -25.33
N ILE A 965 -25.03 -40.66 -24.72
CA ILE A 965 -23.56 -40.77 -24.75
C ILE A 965 -23.15 -41.42 -26.08
N PRO A 966 -21.95 -41.12 -26.61
CA PRO A 966 -21.16 -42.18 -27.23
C PRO A 966 -19.73 -42.27 -26.67
N ASP A 967 -19.43 -43.47 -26.16
CA ASP A 967 -18.12 -44.14 -26.07
C ASP A 967 -17.40 -44.05 -27.44
N THR A 968 -16.08 -43.89 -27.61
CA THR A 968 -14.87 -44.67 -27.22
C THR A 968 -13.69 -44.15 -28.09
N PRO A 969 -12.42 -44.62 -28.03
CA PRO A 969 -11.72 -45.43 -27.02
C PRO A 969 -10.34 -44.88 -26.59
N MET A 970 -9.87 -45.35 -25.42
CA MET A 970 -8.45 -45.35 -25.04
C MET A 970 -7.65 -46.37 -25.86
N MET A 971 -6.45 -45.99 -26.31
CA MET A 971 -5.37 -46.93 -26.62
C MET A 971 -4.29 -46.85 -25.55
N LYS A 972 -4.04 -47.98 -24.89
CA LYS A 972 -2.85 -48.31 -24.13
C LYS A 972 -1.75 -48.79 -25.08
N SER A 973 -0.49 -48.47 -24.77
CA SER A 973 0.69 -49.35 -24.89
C SER A 973 1.96 -48.51 -24.65
N THR A 974 2.54 -48.48 -23.45
CA THR A 974 3.64 -49.35 -22.97
C THR A 974 4.86 -49.40 -23.88
N ALA A 975 5.95 -48.78 -23.44
CA ALA A 975 7.25 -49.40 -23.15
C ALA A 975 8.08 -48.42 -22.31
#